data_AF-A0A1M6HYQ9-F1
#
_entry.id   AF-A0A1M6HYQ9-F1
#
_cell.length_a   1.000
_cell.length_b   1.000
_cell.length_c   1.000
_cell.angle_alpha   90.00
_cell.angle_beta   90.00
_cell.angle_gamma   90.00
#
_symmetry.space_group_name_H-M   'P 1'
#
loop_
_entity.id
_entity.type
_entity.pdbx_description
1 polymer ?
#
loop_
_entity_poly.entity_id
_entity_poly.type
_entity_poly.pdbx_seq_one_letter_code
_entity_poly.pdbx_strand_id
1 'polypeptide(L)'
;MTYSTSYSNNLARCLLALLAALLLSGCAFFQETPEPTATLPAPVAGLPSPQVVDSVTIDWRLEVPTVPGASYQFICGRIGEPVKYSSRLPEPHWQWQPEKPGVYRVQVARFAADGTYELSAWSQPFEIAAPLSIESLEADRSAPQAAQSVPINWRPRISGGVPPYSYQFELTSVDQQRFVQQGSQQEWQWRPEEAGRYKVRVTVIDARGNRRQSDWSSRYRIVEPLRITTPQAKTPADQYPLGGGITWQSIASGGVGRKAISFEVEKRGVAPRSVKTDGNQNWRWQPTEPGFYRVRARATDKLGNQLQSDWSGWTEVRAPLTIEALVPDFPAPQKALARPIRWQVKTSGGVGQLNYTFFLQQQKQATIVQDAGSASWRWLPREAGEYQLKVQVTDELGASAESSWSEPYQIENALDPDALIAFLPLENLSGKKIPAAEIAATYQQQLEQQGLHFLSRERLEAFMHRHRMRYTGGLSASLAEALREEEQVGAVIITSLISYADKGVPQLALSSRLVVCQELPRIAWIDALGFTGEDTPGLLALKRVTDVNTLIDRALNRLVVSLTDYLQSGRLQDEHLSDPLPPNDHYRASELLVQKPYKIAIVPFLNRYARRNAGFIVPLQLLSALHRQGELEIFEPGLVREQLLKYRLIMQAGPSLAISDVLASVSTLDADLILSGHIFDFQDDTGNPKIDFSTRLFAGKQRQVAWWSRSYASGNDGVLFYDFGRVRSAQVMLDQMTTAISELLFKPQRREPVSWAGTR
;
A
#
# COMPACT_ATOMS: atom_id res chain seq x y z
N MET A 1 42.19 -58.32 -46.95
CA MET A 1 42.15 -59.52 -46.10
C MET A 1 40.68 -59.72 -45.68
N THR A 2 39.76 -60.25 -46.50
CA THR A 2 39.53 -61.68 -46.86
C THR A 2 39.54 -62.56 -45.61
N TYR A 3 38.40 -63.09 -45.16
CA TYR A 3 37.70 -64.34 -45.60
C TYR A 3 36.21 -64.24 -45.14
N SER A 4 35.12 -64.50 -45.89
CA SER A 4 34.71 -65.63 -46.78
C SER A 4 34.76 -66.97 -46.04
N THR A 5 33.74 -67.83 -45.89
CA THR A 5 32.73 -68.29 -46.87
C THR A 5 31.73 -69.25 -46.19
N SER A 6 30.50 -69.27 -46.74
CA SER A 6 29.56 -70.40 -46.96
C SER A 6 29.68 -71.73 -46.19
N TYR A 7 28.53 -72.28 -45.79
CA TYR A 7 28.15 -73.66 -46.16
C TYR A 7 26.62 -73.80 -46.21
N SER A 8 26.09 -73.77 -47.43
CA SER A 8 24.77 -74.30 -47.82
C SER A 8 24.90 -75.81 -48.14
N ASN A 9 23.77 -76.52 -48.08
CA ASN A 9 23.51 -77.85 -48.66
C ASN A 9 24.22 -79.04 -48.01
N ASN A 10 23.55 -79.71 -47.06
CA ASN A 10 23.75 -81.17 -46.85
C ASN A 10 22.61 -81.92 -46.11
N LEU A 11 21.40 -81.36 -46.00
CA LEU A 11 20.23 -82.12 -45.51
C LEU A 11 19.22 -82.51 -46.61
N ALA A 12 19.39 -81.98 -47.82
CA ALA A 12 18.57 -82.33 -48.98
C ALA A 12 19.09 -83.54 -49.80
N ARG A 13 20.10 -84.30 -49.31
CA ARG A 13 20.68 -85.45 -50.01
C ARG A 13 20.76 -86.76 -49.21
N CYS A 14 20.32 -86.80 -47.95
CA CYS A 14 20.12 -88.07 -47.22
C CYS A 14 18.69 -88.64 -47.34
N LEU A 15 17.84 -87.99 -48.14
CA LEU A 15 16.46 -88.39 -48.41
C LEU A 15 16.31 -89.31 -49.65
N LEU A 16 17.41 -89.87 -50.18
CA LEU A 16 17.38 -90.60 -51.45
C LEU A 16 18.21 -91.90 -51.51
N ALA A 17 18.70 -92.40 -50.37
CA ALA A 17 19.51 -93.64 -50.33
C ALA A 17 19.07 -94.67 -49.27
N LEU A 18 17.95 -94.45 -48.57
CA LEU A 18 17.33 -95.41 -47.64
C LEU A 18 15.92 -95.80 -48.10
N LEU A 19 15.72 -95.76 -49.42
CA LEU A 19 14.47 -95.94 -50.14
C LEU A 19 14.73 -96.78 -51.40
N ALA A 20 15.44 -97.90 -51.27
CA ALA A 20 15.68 -98.81 -52.41
C ALA A 20 16.05 -100.27 -52.10
N ALA A 21 16.17 -100.73 -50.85
CA ALA A 21 16.65 -102.11 -50.61
C ALA A 21 16.19 -102.75 -49.28
N LEU A 22 14.87 -102.77 -49.02
CA LEU A 22 14.24 -103.78 -48.15
C LEU A 22 12.77 -103.96 -48.58
N LEU A 23 12.59 -104.08 -49.89
CA LEU A 23 11.48 -104.78 -50.53
C LEU A 23 12.00 -106.18 -50.86
N LEU A 24 11.50 -107.20 -50.16
CA LEU A 24 11.31 -108.60 -50.59
C LEU A 24 11.26 -109.51 -49.37
N SER A 25 10.07 -109.69 -48.81
CA SER A 25 9.52 -110.96 -48.28
C SER A 25 8.36 -110.65 -47.35
N GLY A 26 7.13 -110.85 -47.82
CA GLY A 26 5.94 -110.71 -46.98
C GLY A 26 4.67 -110.47 -47.78
N CYS A 27 4.43 -111.29 -48.80
CA CYS A 27 3.15 -111.36 -49.48
C CYS A 27 2.06 -111.75 -48.47
N ALA A 28 1.06 -110.88 -48.28
CA ALA A 28 -0.28 -111.30 -47.92
C ALA A 28 -1.28 -110.33 -48.57
N PHE A 29 -1.93 -110.83 -49.61
CA PHE A 29 -3.14 -110.28 -50.21
C PHE A 29 -4.14 -109.88 -49.11
N PHE A 30 -4.56 -108.62 -49.08
CA PHE A 30 -5.86 -108.24 -48.54
C PHE A 30 -6.51 -107.24 -49.49
N GLN A 31 -7.67 -107.64 -50.00
CA GLN A 31 -8.48 -106.94 -50.98
C GLN A 31 -8.87 -105.54 -50.46
N GLU A 32 -8.81 -104.54 -51.35
CA GLU A 32 -9.57 -103.30 -51.21
C GLU A 32 -11.06 -103.65 -51.12
N THR A 33 -11.63 -103.55 -49.92
CA THR A 33 -13.08 -103.47 -49.74
C THR A 33 -13.54 -102.08 -50.18
N PRO A 34 -14.57 -101.95 -51.03
CA PRO A 34 -15.09 -100.66 -51.46
C PRO A 34 -15.62 -99.88 -50.24
N GLU A 35 -15.31 -98.58 -50.14
CA GLU A 35 -15.92 -97.70 -49.14
C GLU A 35 -17.45 -97.77 -49.28
N PRO A 36 -18.19 -98.07 -48.20
CA PRO A 36 -19.65 -98.10 -48.28
C PRO A 36 -20.16 -96.69 -48.57
N THR A 37 -20.90 -96.52 -49.66
CA THR A 37 -21.56 -95.26 -49.98
C THR A 37 -22.53 -94.91 -48.85
N ALA A 38 -22.35 -93.74 -48.23
CA ALA A 38 -23.18 -93.33 -47.10
C ALA A 38 -24.65 -93.17 -47.53
N THR A 39 -25.54 -94.00 -46.98
CA THR A 39 -26.99 -94.00 -47.30
C THR A 39 -27.83 -93.32 -46.21
N LEU A 40 -27.23 -93.00 -45.05
CA LEU A 40 -27.89 -92.36 -43.92
C LEU A 40 -27.50 -90.88 -43.76
N PRO A 41 -28.40 -90.00 -43.23
CA PRO A 41 -28.07 -88.61 -42.95
C PRO A 41 -26.97 -88.50 -41.89
N ALA A 42 -26.18 -87.43 -41.92
CA ALA A 42 -25.14 -87.20 -40.93
C ALA A 42 -25.73 -87.02 -39.51
N PRO A 43 -25.06 -87.51 -38.45
CA PRO A 43 -25.53 -87.30 -37.09
C PRO A 43 -25.41 -85.82 -36.70
N VAL A 44 -26.40 -85.34 -35.97
CA VAL A 44 -26.52 -83.95 -35.50
C VAL A 44 -26.23 -83.90 -34.01
N ALA A 45 -25.42 -82.94 -33.57
CA ALA A 45 -25.19 -82.70 -32.16
C ALA A 45 -26.39 -81.96 -31.55
N GLY A 46 -26.84 -82.38 -30.38
CA GLY A 46 -27.92 -81.72 -29.62
C GLY A 46 -27.53 -80.37 -29.03
N LEU A 47 -26.27 -79.93 -29.19
CA LEU A 47 -25.75 -78.65 -28.72
C LEU A 47 -25.00 -77.93 -29.86
N PRO A 48 -24.97 -76.59 -29.88
CA PRO A 48 -24.25 -75.85 -30.90
C PRO A 48 -22.72 -75.95 -30.71
N SER A 49 -21.96 -76.02 -31.80
CA SER A 49 -20.49 -75.89 -31.76
C SER A 49 -20.07 -74.40 -31.65
N PRO A 50 -18.97 -74.04 -30.97
CA PRO A 50 -18.12 -74.87 -30.13
C PRO A 50 -18.65 -75.07 -28.70
N GLN A 51 -18.14 -76.08 -28.00
CA GLN A 51 -18.37 -76.35 -26.57
C GLN A 51 -17.04 -76.45 -25.80
N VAL A 52 -17.07 -76.48 -24.47
CA VAL A 52 -15.84 -76.54 -23.64
C VAL A 52 -15.68 -77.93 -23.03
N VAL A 53 -14.46 -78.48 -23.09
CA VAL A 53 -14.12 -79.80 -22.51
C VAL A 53 -14.50 -79.87 -21.01
N ASP A 54 -14.91 -81.04 -20.53
CA ASP A 54 -15.32 -81.31 -19.13
C ASP A 54 -16.55 -80.57 -18.59
N SER A 55 -17.13 -79.63 -19.34
CA SER A 55 -18.29 -78.83 -18.92
C SER A 55 -19.62 -79.30 -19.53
N VAL A 56 -19.58 -80.28 -20.43
CA VAL A 56 -20.72 -80.63 -21.29
C VAL A 56 -20.76 -82.12 -21.59
N THR A 57 -21.98 -82.65 -21.75
CA THR A 57 -22.24 -83.94 -22.42
C THR A 57 -22.99 -83.63 -23.71
N ILE A 58 -22.46 -84.09 -24.84
CA ILE A 58 -23.04 -83.84 -26.16
C ILE A 58 -23.84 -85.07 -26.57
N ASP A 59 -25.13 -84.89 -26.77
CA ASP A 59 -26.01 -85.93 -27.29
C ASP A 59 -25.99 -85.90 -28.83
N TRP A 60 -25.34 -86.86 -29.46
CA TRP A 60 -25.30 -87.03 -30.91
C TRP A 60 -26.48 -87.88 -31.35
N ARG A 61 -27.30 -87.37 -32.26
CA ARG A 61 -28.51 -88.04 -32.74
C ARG A 61 -28.45 -88.31 -34.23
N LEU A 62 -28.92 -89.49 -34.61
CA LEU A 62 -29.17 -89.84 -36.00
C LEU A 62 -30.67 -89.69 -36.26
N GLU A 63 -31.08 -88.68 -37.03
CA GLU A 63 -32.49 -88.37 -37.31
C GLU A 63 -33.10 -89.34 -38.34
N VAL A 64 -33.28 -90.59 -37.94
CA VAL A 64 -33.91 -91.66 -38.73
C VAL A 64 -34.93 -92.43 -37.90
N PRO A 65 -35.98 -93.02 -38.49
CA PRO A 65 -36.94 -93.84 -37.77
C PRO A 65 -36.27 -95.03 -37.07
N THR A 66 -36.65 -95.30 -35.82
CA THR A 66 -36.15 -96.46 -35.06
C THR A 66 -36.66 -97.76 -35.69
N VAL A 67 -35.73 -98.60 -36.12
CA VAL A 67 -36.02 -99.95 -36.62
C VAL A 67 -35.93 -100.96 -35.47
N PRO A 68 -36.97 -101.76 -35.17
CA PRO A 68 -36.94 -102.77 -34.11
C PRO A 68 -35.82 -103.80 -34.36
N GLY A 69 -34.97 -104.04 -33.35
CA GLY A 69 -33.86 -104.99 -33.44
C GLY A 69 -32.57 -104.45 -34.10
N ALA A 70 -32.56 -103.19 -34.54
CA ALA A 70 -31.34 -102.54 -35.06
C ALA A 70 -30.44 -102.02 -33.93
N SER A 71 -29.13 -101.94 -34.20
CA SER A 71 -28.15 -101.29 -33.30
C SER A 71 -27.32 -100.24 -34.04
N TYR A 72 -26.91 -99.18 -33.34
CA TYR A 72 -26.25 -98.02 -33.90
C TYR A 72 -24.87 -97.87 -33.29
N GLN A 73 -23.83 -97.96 -34.11
CA GLN A 73 -22.46 -97.75 -33.68
C GLN A 73 -22.02 -96.33 -34.02
N PHE A 74 -21.86 -95.49 -33.00
CA PHE A 74 -21.33 -94.15 -33.12
C PHE A 74 -19.80 -94.21 -33.13
N ILE A 75 -19.19 -93.59 -34.13
CA ILE A 75 -17.76 -93.55 -34.39
C ILE A 75 -17.33 -92.08 -34.32
N CYS A 76 -16.53 -91.73 -33.31
CA CYS A 76 -16.05 -90.36 -33.11
C CYS A 76 -14.54 -90.28 -33.33
N GLY A 77 -14.13 -89.37 -34.21
CA GLY A 77 -12.74 -89.09 -34.54
C GLY A 77 -12.40 -87.62 -34.33
N ARG A 78 -11.28 -87.35 -33.66
CA ARG A 78 -10.66 -86.02 -33.67
C ARG A 78 -9.97 -85.82 -35.00
N ILE A 79 -10.26 -84.74 -35.72
CA ILE A 79 -9.69 -84.47 -37.04
C ILE A 79 -8.15 -84.46 -36.94
N GLY A 80 -7.48 -85.36 -37.68
CA GLY A 80 -6.02 -85.51 -37.68
C GLY A 80 -5.48 -86.62 -36.77
N GLU A 81 -6.32 -87.31 -35.99
CA GLU A 81 -5.97 -88.48 -35.19
C GLU A 81 -6.82 -89.71 -35.61
N PRO A 82 -6.33 -90.96 -35.45
CA PRO A 82 -7.14 -92.15 -35.70
C PRO A 82 -8.37 -92.19 -34.79
N VAL A 83 -9.46 -92.78 -35.28
CA VAL A 83 -10.73 -92.97 -34.56
C VAL A 83 -10.47 -93.57 -33.19
N LYS A 84 -11.00 -92.94 -32.14
CA LYS A 84 -10.64 -93.28 -30.76
C LYS A 84 -11.80 -93.68 -29.88
N TYR A 85 -13.03 -93.31 -30.25
CA TYR A 85 -14.21 -93.67 -29.48
C TYR A 85 -15.23 -94.31 -30.41
N SER A 86 -15.63 -95.53 -30.07
CA SER A 86 -16.75 -96.22 -30.73
C SER A 86 -17.66 -96.84 -29.70
N SER A 87 -18.96 -96.58 -29.78
CA SER A 87 -19.96 -97.19 -28.89
C SER A 87 -21.13 -97.70 -29.72
N ARG A 88 -21.58 -98.93 -29.46
CA ARG A 88 -22.74 -99.52 -30.11
C ARG A 88 -23.91 -99.54 -29.13
N LEU A 89 -25.01 -98.91 -29.52
CA LEU A 89 -26.18 -98.69 -28.68
C LEU A 89 -27.45 -99.19 -29.38
N PRO A 90 -28.49 -99.60 -28.63
CA PRO A 90 -29.77 -100.01 -29.20
C PRO A 90 -30.61 -98.82 -29.72
N GLU A 91 -30.22 -97.59 -29.41
CA GLU A 91 -30.96 -96.36 -29.74
C GLU A 91 -30.14 -95.46 -30.69
N PRO A 92 -30.78 -94.66 -31.56
CA PRO A 92 -30.11 -93.80 -32.54
C PRO A 92 -29.59 -92.49 -31.92
N HIS A 93 -29.14 -92.54 -30.66
CA HIS A 93 -28.51 -91.42 -29.99
C HIS A 93 -27.34 -91.88 -29.09
N TRP A 94 -26.36 -91.00 -28.90
CA TRP A 94 -25.17 -91.27 -28.13
C TRP A 94 -24.76 -90.05 -27.31
N GLN A 95 -24.73 -90.22 -25.99
CA GLN A 95 -24.18 -89.23 -25.08
C GLN A 95 -22.66 -89.38 -25.00
N TRP A 96 -21.97 -88.33 -25.41
CA TRP A 96 -20.51 -88.26 -25.45
C TRP A 96 -19.99 -87.12 -24.60
N GLN A 97 -19.06 -87.45 -23.70
CA GLN A 97 -18.29 -86.46 -22.95
C GLN A 97 -16.89 -86.33 -23.58
N PRO A 98 -16.53 -85.14 -24.10
CA PRO A 98 -15.20 -84.92 -24.67
C PRO A 98 -14.13 -84.90 -23.57
N GLU A 99 -13.05 -85.64 -23.76
CA GLU A 99 -11.91 -85.71 -22.82
C GLU A 99 -10.74 -84.77 -23.19
N LYS A 100 -10.70 -84.30 -24.44
CA LYS A 100 -9.63 -83.41 -24.93
C LYS A 100 -10.20 -82.27 -25.78
N PRO A 101 -9.59 -81.08 -25.73
CA PRO A 101 -9.90 -80.01 -26.69
C PRO A 101 -9.53 -80.42 -28.11
N GLY A 102 -10.27 -79.97 -29.12
CA GLY A 102 -10.00 -80.28 -30.53
C GLY A 102 -11.25 -80.23 -31.39
N VAL A 103 -11.08 -80.44 -32.69
CA VAL A 103 -12.22 -80.52 -33.62
C VAL A 103 -12.54 -81.98 -33.89
N TYR A 104 -13.80 -82.37 -33.66
CA TYR A 104 -14.29 -83.74 -33.76
C TYR A 104 -15.30 -83.88 -34.89
N ARG A 105 -15.42 -85.09 -35.44
CA ARG A 105 -16.54 -85.48 -36.29
C ARG A 105 -17.07 -86.83 -35.83
N VAL A 106 -18.37 -87.04 -36.01
CA VAL A 106 -19.06 -88.28 -35.65
C VAL A 106 -19.71 -88.89 -36.89
N GLN A 107 -19.60 -90.21 -37.03
CA GLN A 107 -20.25 -91.02 -38.06
C GLN A 107 -21.00 -92.14 -37.36
N VAL A 108 -22.09 -92.64 -37.95
CA VAL A 108 -22.89 -93.72 -37.36
C VAL A 108 -23.02 -94.85 -38.36
N ALA A 109 -22.74 -96.08 -37.91
CA ALA A 109 -23.06 -97.30 -38.64
C ALA A 109 -24.31 -97.94 -38.02
N ARG A 110 -25.40 -98.07 -38.78
CA ARG A 110 -26.63 -98.77 -38.36
C ARG A 110 -26.59 -100.21 -38.82
N PHE A 111 -26.72 -101.16 -37.90
CA PHE A 111 -26.71 -102.60 -38.15
C PHE A 111 -28.13 -103.18 -38.06
N ALA A 112 -28.53 -103.97 -39.06
CA ALA A 112 -29.76 -104.74 -39.05
C ALA A 112 -29.60 -106.08 -38.30
N ALA A 113 -30.71 -106.75 -37.98
CA ALA A 113 -30.70 -108.00 -37.20
C ALA A 113 -29.96 -109.17 -37.88
N ASP A 114 -29.78 -109.10 -39.21
CA ASP A 114 -29.04 -110.07 -40.03
C ASP A 114 -27.53 -109.78 -40.15
N GLY A 115 -27.04 -108.70 -39.53
CA GLY A 115 -25.64 -108.32 -39.51
C GLY A 115 -25.20 -107.39 -40.64
N THR A 116 -26.06 -107.04 -41.60
CA THR A 116 -25.77 -106.00 -42.60
C THR A 116 -25.74 -104.61 -41.98
N TYR A 117 -24.97 -103.68 -42.55
CA TYR A 117 -24.88 -102.31 -42.01
C TYR A 117 -24.83 -101.21 -43.08
N GLU A 118 -25.32 -100.04 -42.69
CA GLU A 118 -25.30 -98.80 -43.47
C GLU A 118 -24.54 -97.73 -42.71
N LEU A 119 -23.76 -96.91 -43.41
CA LEU A 119 -23.01 -95.80 -42.83
C LEU A 119 -23.69 -94.46 -43.12
N SER A 120 -23.61 -93.55 -42.14
CA SER A 120 -23.93 -92.14 -42.36
C SER A 120 -22.77 -91.38 -42.97
N ALA A 121 -23.03 -90.17 -43.47
CA ALA A 121 -21.96 -89.19 -43.67
C ALA A 121 -21.40 -88.73 -42.30
N TRP A 122 -20.16 -88.23 -42.30
CA TRP A 122 -19.58 -87.57 -41.13
C TRP A 122 -20.36 -86.30 -40.78
N SER A 123 -20.50 -86.02 -39.48
CA SER A 123 -21.04 -84.76 -38.98
C SER A 123 -20.23 -83.55 -39.46
N GLN A 124 -20.85 -82.36 -39.38
CA GLN A 124 -20.09 -81.11 -39.44
C GLN A 124 -19.00 -81.10 -38.34
N PRO A 125 -17.85 -80.43 -38.59
CA PRO A 125 -16.80 -80.29 -37.58
C PRO A 125 -17.36 -79.70 -36.28
N PHE A 126 -17.12 -80.40 -35.18
CA PHE A 126 -17.56 -80.00 -33.86
C PHE A 126 -16.35 -79.64 -33.00
N GLU A 127 -16.15 -78.35 -32.77
CA GLU A 127 -15.03 -77.84 -31.98
C GLU A 127 -15.31 -77.92 -30.47
N ILE A 128 -14.31 -78.45 -29.75
CA ILE A 128 -14.20 -78.47 -28.28
C ILE A 128 -13.04 -77.57 -27.88
N ALA A 129 -13.35 -76.45 -27.23
CA ALA A 129 -12.36 -75.52 -26.69
C ALA A 129 -11.78 -76.03 -25.37
N ALA A 130 -10.56 -75.58 -25.05
CA ALA A 130 -9.95 -75.78 -23.73
C ALA A 130 -10.77 -75.07 -22.65
N PRO A 131 -10.68 -75.49 -21.37
CA PRO A 131 -11.36 -74.81 -20.28
C PRO A 131 -10.99 -73.34 -20.23
N LEU A 132 -11.98 -72.47 -20.01
CA LEU A 132 -11.72 -71.05 -19.78
C LEU A 132 -10.73 -70.90 -18.62
N SER A 133 -9.73 -70.04 -18.81
CA SER A 133 -8.67 -69.75 -17.85
C SER A 133 -8.26 -68.28 -17.91
N ILE A 134 -7.89 -67.70 -16.76
CA ILE A 134 -7.36 -66.34 -16.66
C ILE A 134 -5.89 -66.47 -16.23
N GLU A 135 -4.98 -66.12 -17.14
CA GLU A 135 -3.53 -66.28 -16.96
C GLU A 135 -2.94 -65.18 -16.08
N SER A 136 -3.36 -63.93 -16.31
CA SER A 136 -2.95 -62.78 -15.49
C SER A 136 -3.97 -61.66 -15.54
N LEU A 137 -3.91 -60.76 -14.56
CA LEU A 137 -4.64 -59.49 -14.51
C LEU A 137 -3.65 -58.38 -14.12
N GLU A 138 -3.32 -57.52 -15.07
CA GLU A 138 -2.25 -56.53 -14.92
C GLU A 138 -2.76 -55.12 -15.14
N ALA A 139 -2.18 -54.18 -14.40
CA ALA A 139 -2.37 -52.75 -14.61
C ALA A 139 -1.29 -52.21 -15.56
N ASP A 140 -1.67 -51.29 -16.45
CA ASP A 140 -0.72 -50.61 -17.35
C ASP A 140 0.27 -49.68 -16.64
N ARG A 141 -0.02 -49.33 -15.38
CA ARG A 141 0.79 -48.46 -14.52
C ARG A 141 1.12 -49.14 -13.21
N SER A 142 2.36 -49.00 -12.75
CA SER A 142 2.79 -49.52 -11.45
C SER A 142 2.34 -48.63 -10.29
N ALA A 143 2.02 -49.24 -9.14
CA ALA A 143 1.72 -48.48 -7.93
C ALA A 143 3.01 -47.87 -7.31
N PRO A 144 2.93 -46.70 -6.63
CA PRO A 144 1.72 -45.94 -6.38
C PRO A 144 1.35 -44.97 -7.51
N GLN A 145 0.06 -44.69 -7.65
CA GLN A 145 -0.50 -43.61 -8.49
C GLN A 145 -1.23 -42.57 -7.62
N ALA A 146 -1.46 -41.35 -8.11
CA ALA A 146 -2.19 -40.33 -7.36
C ALA A 146 -3.70 -40.37 -7.68
N ALA A 147 -4.54 -40.13 -6.67
CA ALA A 147 -5.97 -39.93 -6.89
C ALA A 147 -6.21 -38.71 -7.81
N GLN A 148 -7.30 -38.74 -8.56
CA GLN A 148 -7.72 -37.72 -9.53
C GLN A 148 -6.69 -37.41 -10.63
N SER A 149 -5.68 -38.27 -10.79
CA SER A 149 -4.65 -38.14 -11.84
C SER A 149 -5.05 -38.91 -13.10
N VAL A 150 -4.08 -39.51 -13.79
CA VAL A 150 -4.27 -40.29 -15.00
C VAL A 150 -5.03 -41.61 -14.71
N PRO A 151 -5.91 -42.06 -15.63
CA PRO A 151 -6.55 -43.37 -15.51
C PRO A 151 -5.55 -44.53 -15.55
N ILE A 152 -5.90 -45.60 -14.84
CA ILE A 152 -5.17 -46.88 -14.77
C ILE A 152 -5.98 -47.92 -15.55
N ASN A 153 -5.37 -48.54 -16.55
CA ASN A 153 -6.04 -49.56 -17.35
C ASN A 153 -5.70 -50.96 -16.83
N TRP A 154 -6.73 -51.72 -16.46
CA TRP A 154 -6.61 -53.12 -16.07
C TRP A 154 -6.98 -54.05 -17.22
N ARG A 155 -6.10 -55.01 -17.50
CA ARG A 155 -6.26 -55.94 -18.63
C ARG A 155 -5.99 -57.39 -18.18
N PRO A 156 -6.94 -58.32 -18.37
CA PRO A 156 -6.71 -59.73 -18.18
C PRO A 156 -6.16 -60.41 -19.44
N ARG A 157 -5.26 -61.38 -19.25
CA ARG A 157 -4.88 -62.37 -20.27
C ARG A 157 -5.72 -63.63 -20.06
N ILE A 158 -6.40 -64.07 -21.12
CA ILE A 158 -7.36 -65.17 -21.07
C ILE A 158 -6.97 -66.21 -22.12
N SER A 159 -7.13 -67.49 -21.78
CA SER A 159 -7.01 -68.62 -22.70
C SER A 159 -8.16 -69.61 -22.51
N GLY A 160 -8.48 -70.37 -23.56
CA GLY A 160 -9.62 -71.29 -23.58
C GLY A 160 -10.99 -70.60 -23.55
N GLY A 161 -12.07 -71.39 -23.47
CA GLY A 161 -13.45 -70.91 -23.55
C GLY A 161 -13.93 -70.60 -24.97
N VAL A 162 -15.19 -70.19 -25.09
CA VAL A 162 -15.83 -69.87 -26.38
C VAL A 162 -16.15 -68.36 -26.49
N PRO A 163 -15.57 -67.63 -27.46
CA PRO A 163 -15.90 -66.22 -27.66
C PRO A 163 -17.34 -66.01 -28.20
N PRO A 164 -17.94 -64.82 -28.05
CA PRO A 164 -17.42 -63.63 -27.36
C PRO A 164 -17.42 -63.75 -25.83
N TYR A 165 -16.51 -63.05 -25.17
CA TYR A 165 -16.41 -62.99 -23.71
C TYR A 165 -17.14 -61.77 -23.14
N SER A 166 -17.64 -61.92 -21.92
CA SER A 166 -18.06 -60.81 -21.06
C SER A 166 -17.23 -60.79 -19.78
N TYR A 167 -17.05 -59.59 -19.25
CA TYR A 167 -16.12 -59.27 -18.19
C TYR A 167 -16.88 -58.55 -17.08
N GLN A 168 -16.54 -58.86 -15.84
CA GLN A 168 -17.05 -58.20 -14.65
C GLN A 168 -15.87 -57.87 -13.73
N PHE A 169 -15.54 -56.60 -13.62
CA PHE A 169 -14.47 -56.08 -12.77
C PHE A 169 -14.99 -55.68 -11.40
N GLU A 170 -14.29 -56.15 -10.38
CA GLU A 170 -14.56 -55.86 -8.98
C GLU A 170 -13.36 -55.16 -8.37
N LEU A 171 -13.64 -54.11 -7.59
CA LEU A 171 -12.66 -53.34 -6.84
C LEU A 171 -12.99 -53.45 -5.36
N THR A 172 -11.99 -53.69 -4.52
CA THR A 172 -12.15 -53.61 -3.06
C THR A 172 -11.16 -52.63 -2.47
N SER A 173 -11.63 -51.78 -1.55
CA SER A 173 -10.79 -51.07 -0.58
C SER A 173 -10.79 -51.86 0.75
N VAL A 174 -10.05 -51.39 1.75
CA VAL A 174 -9.80 -52.09 3.03
C VAL A 174 -11.09 -52.54 3.75
N ASP A 175 -12.24 -51.89 3.50
CA ASP A 175 -13.49 -52.18 4.22
C ASP A 175 -14.74 -52.33 3.33
N GLN A 176 -14.64 -52.17 2.00
CA GLN A 176 -15.81 -52.26 1.10
C GLN A 176 -15.47 -52.83 -0.27
N GLN A 177 -16.28 -53.79 -0.72
CA GLN A 177 -16.27 -54.33 -2.08
C GLN A 177 -17.28 -53.56 -2.95
N ARG A 178 -16.87 -53.22 -4.17
CA ARG A 178 -17.71 -52.52 -5.13
C ARG A 178 -17.55 -53.12 -6.52
N PHE A 179 -18.68 -53.33 -7.20
CA PHE A 179 -18.70 -53.62 -8.64
C PHE A 179 -18.47 -52.32 -9.41
N VAL A 180 -17.55 -52.35 -10.38
CA VAL A 180 -17.14 -51.12 -11.09
C VAL A 180 -17.40 -51.15 -12.59
N GLN A 181 -17.31 -52.31 -13.25
CA GLN A 181 -17.62 -52.43 -14.68
C GLN A 181 -18.12 -53.83 -15.01
N GLN A 182 -19.13 -53.92 -15.88
CA GLN A 182 -19.59 -55.17 -16.48
C GLN A 182 -19.94 -54.96 -17.95
N GLY A 183 -19.52 -55.87 -18.84
CA GLY A 183 -19.83 -55.78 -20.27
C GLY A 183 -18.90 -56.62 -21.15
N SER A 184 -18.85 -56.34 -22.44
CA SER A 184 -17.97 -57.03 -23.41
C SER A 184 -16.55 -56.43 -23.49
N GLN A 185 -16.28 -55.34 -22.77
CA GLN A 185 -14.98 -54.68 -22.77
C GLN A 185 -13.97 -55.48 -21.96
N GLN A 186 -12.92 -55.96 -22.62
CA GLN A 186 -11.81 -56.69 -21.99
C GLN A 186 -11.00 -55.82 -21.02
N GLU A 187 -11.06 -54.49 -21.18
CA GLU A 187 -10.26 -53.56 -20.40
C GLU A 187 -11.15 -52.69 -19.51
N TRP A 188 -10.66 -52.40 -18.30
CA TRP A 188 -11.29 -51.43 -17.41
C TRP A 188 -10.36 -50.23 -17.19
N GLN A 189 -10.83 -49.05 -17.61
CA GLN A 189 -10.16 -47.78 -17.40
C GLN A 189 -10.64 -47.14 -16.09
N TRP A 190 -9.83 -47.28 -15.04
CA TRP A 190 -10.15 -46.78 -13.71
C TRP A 190 -9.46 -45.47 -13.40
N ARG A 191 -10.22 -44.43 -13.06
CA ARG A 191 -9.66 -43.21 -12.46
C ARG A 191 -9.92 -43.21 -10.94
N PRO A 192 -8.90 -43.42 -10.09
CA PRO A 192 -9.10 -43.43 -8.65
C PRO A 192 -9.51 -42.04 -8.15
N GLU A 193 -10.63 -41.95 -7.43
CA GLU A 193 -11.11 -40.67 -6.86
C GLU A 193 -10.53 -40.41 -5.47
N GLU A 194 -10.27 -41.47 -4.71
CA GLU A 194 -9.81 -41.42 -3.32
C GLU A 194 -8.45 -42.11 -3.14
N ALA A 195 -7.72 -41.68 -2.12
CA ALA A 195 -6.48 -42.33 -1.70
C ALA A 195 -6.79 -43.60 -0.91
N GLY A 196 -5.99 -44.65 -1.11
CA GLY A 196 -6.27 -45.92 -0.47
C GLY A 196 -5.42 -47.07 -0.98
N ARG A 197 -5.70 -48.26 -0.45
CA ARG A 197 -5.12 -49.50 -0.95
C ARG A 197 -6.25 -50.31 -1.56
N TYR A 198 -6.10 -50.60 -2.85
CA TYR A 198 -7.12 -51.28 -3.63
C TYR A 198 -6.63 -52.65 -4.09
N LYS A 199 -7.57 -53.56 -4.34
CA LYS A 199 -7.32 -54.78 -5.12
C LYS A 199 -8.39 -54.90 -6.19
N VAL A 200 -8.02 -55.49 -7.31
CA VAL A 200 -8.90 -55.70 -8.46
C VAL A 200 -8.97 -57.19 -8.76
N ARG A 201 -10.14 -57.68 -9.12
CA ARG A 201 -10.29 -59.01 -9.72
C ARG A 201 -11.28 -58.92 -10.87
N VAL A 202 -11.24 -59.91 -11.74
CA VAL A 202 -12.15 -59.99 -12.88
C VAL A 202 -12.82 -61.36 -12.92
N THR A 203 -14.11 -61.37 -13.26
CA THR A 203 -14.82 -62.58 -13.66
C THR A 203 -15.04 -62.53 -15.16
N VAL A 204 -14.59 -63.57 -15.86
CA VAL A 204 -14.76 -63.75 -17.30
C VAL A 204 -15.82 -64.82 -17.53
N ILE A 205 -16.76 -64.53 -18.42
CA ILE A 205 -17.86 -65.41 -18.80
C ILE A 205 -17.83 -65.58 -20.31
N ASP A 206 -17.79 -66.82 -20.78
CA ASP A 206 -17.78 -67.14 -22.22
C ASP A 206 -19.20 -67.20 -22.80
N ALA A 207 -19.32 -67.38 -24.12
CA ALA A 207 -20.61 -67.43 -24.81
C ALA A 207 -21.47 -68.67 -24.48
N ARG A 208 -20.92 -69.64 -23.74
CA ARG A 208 -21.63 -70.83 -23.23
C ARG A 208 -21.99 -70.71 -21.76
N GLY A 209 -21.70 -69.57 -21.13
CA GLY A 209 -21.99 -69.31 -19.73
C GLY A 209 -20.96 -69.89 -18.76
N ASN A 210 -19.82 -70.41 -19.26
CA ASN A 210 -18.74 -70.86 -18.39
C ASN A 210 -18.11 -69.65 -17.71
N ARG A 211 -17.98 -69.71 -16.38
CA ARG A 211 -17.47 -68.61 -15.56
C ARG A 211 -16.12 -68.96 -14.96
N ARG A 212 -15.19 -68.02 -15.00
CA ARG A 212 -13.92 -68.07 -14.25
C ARG A 212 -13.67 -66.75 -13.58
N GLN A 213 -13.19 -66.80 -12.35
CA GLN A 213 -12.83 -65.63 -11.56
C GLN A 213 -11.34 -65.68 -11.28
N SER A 214 -10.66 -64.55 -11.43
CA SER A 214 -9.27 -64.43 -11.03
C SER A 214 -9.14 -64.32 -9.51
N ASP A 215 -7.96 -64.66 -8.98
CA ASP A 215 -7.58 -64.19 -7.66
C ASP A 215 -7.56 -62.65 -7.62
N TRP A 216 -7.60 -62.10 -6.41
CA TRP A 216 -7.39 -60.67 -6.21
C TRP A 216 -5.97 -60.27 -6.59
N SER A 217 -5.83 -59.14 -7.29
CA SER A 217 -4.54 -58.53 -7.59
C SER A 217 -3.72 -58.26 -6.32
N SER A 218 -2.42 -58.04 -6.51
CA SER A 218 -1.59 -57.42 -5.47
C SER A 218 -2.16 -56.06 -5.04
N ARG A 219 -1.80 -55.62 -3.82
CA ARG A 219 -2.29 -54.35 -3.26
C ARG A 219 -1.80 -53.17 -4.12
N TYR A 220 -2.74 -52.47 -4.74
CA TYR A 220 -2.48 -51.28 -5.53
C TYR A 220 -2.63 -50.01 -4.67
N ARG A 221 -1.53 -49.30 -4.44
CA ARG A 221 -1.50 -48.10 -3.59
C ARG A 221 -1.88 -46.85 -4.40
N ILE A 222 -2.90 -46.13 -3.94
CA ILE A 222 -3.23 -44.78 -4.41
C ILE A 222 -2.89 -43.78 -3.31
N VAL A 223 -2.15 -42.73 -3.65
CA VAL A 223 -1.84 -41.61 -2.74
C VAL A 223 -2.81 -40.45 -2.94
N GLU A 224 -2.83 -39.51 -2.00
CA GLU A 224 -3.62 -38.28 -2.09
C GLU A 224 -3.43 -37.55 -3.43
N PRO A 225 -4.46 -36.84 -3.93
CA PRO A 225 -4.35 -36.08 -5.17
C PRO A 225 -3.31 -34.97 -5.01
N LEU A 226 -2.61 -34.63 -6.10
CA LEU A 226 -1.68 -33.50 -6.11
C LEU A 226 -2.45 -32.21 -5.77
N ARG A 227 -1.94 -31.41 -4.84
CA ARG A 227 -2.49 -30.11 -4.43
C ARG A 227 -1.40 -29.05 -4.45
N ILE A 228 -1.76 -27.82 -4.76
CA ILE A 228 -0.87 -26.65 -4.64
C ILE A 228 -1.63 -25.42 -4.15
N THR A 229 -1.02 -24.67 -3.23
CA THR A 229 -1.60 -23.42 -2.71
C THR A 229 -1.33 -22.25 -3.65
N THR A 230 -2.26 -21.29 -3.71
CA THR A 230 -2.05 -19.99 -4.38
C THR A 230 -0.82 -19.29 -3.78
N PRO A 231 0.09 -18.74 -4.61
CA PRO A 231 1.24 -18.00 -4.12
C PRO A 231 0.87 -16.83 -3.22
N GLN A 232 1.56 -16.71 -2.09
CA GLN A 232 1.47 -15.54 -1.21
C GLN A 232 2.85 -14.93 -1.00
N ALA A 233 2.93 -13.60 -0.97
CA ALA A 233 4.16 -12.92 -0.63
C ALA A 233 4.46 -13.10 0.87
N LYS A 234 5.71 -13.41 1.22
CA LYS A 234 6.14 -13.59 2.62
C LYS A 234 5.93 -12.34 3.48
N THR A 235 6.02 -11.17 2.86
CA THR A 235 5.66 -9.86 3.45
C THR A 235 4.59 -9.25 2.56
N PRO A 236 3.30 -9.48 2.85
CA PRO A 236 2.20 -8.96 2.04
C PRO A 236 2.15 -7.43 2.05
N ALA A 237 2.00 -6.84 0.87
CA ALA A 237 1.76 -5.42 0.66
C ALA A 237 1.01 -5.23 -0.66
N ASP A 238 0.23 -4.15 -0.77
CA ASP A 238 -0.46 -3.81 -2.02
C ASP A 238 0.49 -3.21 -3.07
N GLN A 239 1.58 -2.61 -2.59
CA GLN A 239 2.58 -1.91 -3.39
C GLN A 239 4.01 -2.34 -3.01
N TYR A 240 4.88 -2.50 -4.00
CA TYR A 240 6.31 -2.79 -3.81
C TYR A 240 7.18 -1.85 -4.65
N PRO A 241 8.41 -1.54 -4.19
CA PRO A 241 9.35 -0.74 -4.96
C PRO A 241 9.96 -1.55 -6.11
N LEU A 242 10.19 -0.89 -7.26
CA LEU A 242 10.92 -1.45 -8.39
C LEU A 242 12.32 -1.95 -7.96
N GLY A 243 12.72 -3.13 -8.43
CA GLY A 243 13.98 -3.78 -8.02
C GLY A 243 13.95 -4.42 -6.62
N GLY A 244 12.91 -4.14 -5.81
CA GLY A 244 12.69 -4.78 -4.52
C GLY A 244 12.44 -6.28 -4.68
N GLY A 245 13.16 -7.10 -3.89
CA GLY A 245 13.02 -8.56 -3.96
C GLY A 245 11.76 -9.05 -3.23
N ILE A 246 10.74 -9.47 -3.97
CA ILE A 246 9.50 -10.04 -3.44
C ILE A 246 9.65 -11.56 -3.32
N THR A 247 9.51 -12.12 -2.12
CA THR A 247 9.58 -13.58 -1.92
C THR A 247 8.17 -14.17 -1.91
N TRP A 248 7.83 -14.94 -2.94
CA TRP A 248 6.59 -15.69 -3.08
C TRP A 248 6.74 -17.09 -2.51
N GLN A 249 5.72 -17.57 -1.80
CA GLN A 249 5.67 -18.90 -1.23
C GLN A 249 4.45 -19.68 -1.75
N SER A 250 4.66 -20.93 -2.13
CA SER A 250 3.60 -21.89 -2.47
C SER A 250 3.98 -23.29 -1.99
N ILE A 251 2.99 -24.05 -1.53
CA ILE A 251 3.18 -25.37 -0.93
C ILE A 251 2.47 -26.41 -1.82
N ALA A 252 3.22 -27.43 -2.25
CA ALA A 252 2.68 -28.58 -2.95
C ALA A 252 2.57 -29.80 -2.02
N SER A 253 1.40 -30.44 -1.98
CA SER A 253 1.12 -31.64 -1.17
C SER A 253 0.42 -32.73 -2.00
N GLY A 254 0.22 -33.93 -1.45
CA GLY A 254 -0.29 -35.09 -2.20
C GLY A 254 0.62 -35.52 -3.36
N GLY A 255 0.12 -36.23 -4.38
CA GLY A 255 0.91 -36.66 -5.54
C GLY A 255 2.02 -37.69 -5.22
N VAL A 256 2.66 -38.22 -6.26
CA VAL A 256 3.67 -39.28 -6.10
C VAL A 256 5.09 -38.72 -5.98
N GLY A 257 5.81 -39.08 -4.92
CA GLY A 257 7.23 -38.77 -4.75
C GLY A 257 7.53 -37.29 -4.44
N ARG A 258 8.69 -36.79 -4.88
CA ARG A 258 9.09 -35.38 -4.70
C ARG A 258 8.33 -34.48 -5.68
N LYS A 259 8.09 -33.24 -5.28
CA LYS A 259 7.33 -32.25 -6.04
C LYS A 259 8.26 -31.14 -6.49
N ALA A 260 8.21 -30.81 -7.77
CA ALA A 260 8.85 -29.63 -8.32
C ALA A 260 7.81 -28.52 -8.45
N ILE A 261 8.16 -27.31 -7.98
CA ILE A 261 7.31 -26.11 -8.09
C ILE A 261 7.98 -25.14 -9.06
N SER A 262 7.16 -24.60 -9.98
CA SER A 262 7.52 -23.50 -10.88
C SER A 262 6.51 -22.36 -10.78
N PHE A 263 6.94 -21.13 -11.04
CA PHE A 263 6.10 -19.93 -10.93
C PHE A 263 5.87 -19.29 -12.30
N GLU A 264 4.71 -18.68 -12.50
CA GLU A 264 4.37 -17.89 -13.66
C GLU A 264 3.94 -16.49 -13.21
N VAL A 265 4.45 -15.47 -13.89
CA VAL A 265 4.16 -14.06 -13.60
C VAL A 265 3.38 -13.48 -14.76
N GLU A 266 2.34 -12.73 -14.46
CA GLU A 266 1.60 -11.95 -15.44
C GLU A 266 1.69 -10.46 -15.08
N LYS A 267 2.07 -9.64 -16.06
CA LYS A 267 1.93 -8.18 -16.00
C LYS A 267 0.61 -7.82 -16.70
N ARG A 268 -0.19 -6.93 -16.10
CA ARG A 268 -1.48 -6.53 -16.65
C ARG A 268 -1.33 -6.03 -18.10
N GLY A 269 -2.09 -6.63 -19.02
CA GLY A 269 -2.04 -6.32 -20.46
C GLY A 269 -0.92 -7.02 -21.25
N VAL A 270 -0.11 -7.86 -20.61
CA VAL A 270 0.97 -8.64 -21.26
C VAL A 270 0.73 -10.13 -21.00
N ALA A 271 1.09 -10.98 -21.97
CA ALA A 271 0.96 -12.43 -21.82
C ALA A 271 1.81 -12.96 -20.65
N PRO A 272 1.33 -13.96 -19.88
CA PRO A 272 2.08 -14.57 -18.79
C PRO A 272 3.43 -15.12 -19.23
N ARG A 273 4.47 -14.89 -18.42
CA ARG A 273 5.81 -15.45 -18.62
C ARG A 273 6.11 -16.49 -17.56
N SER A 274 6.51 -17.69 -17.98
CA SER A 274 7.00 -18.72 -17.07
C SER A 274 8.39 -18.36 -16.55
N VAL A 275 8.58 -18.47 -15.24
CA VAL A 275 9.88 -18.31 -14.59
C VAL A 275 10.33 -19.67 -14.08
N LYS A 276 11.47 -20.15 -14.61
CA LYS A 276 12.09 -21.37 -14.09
C LYS A 276 12.64 -21.08 -12.69
N THR A 277 12.26 -21.91 -11.74
CA THR A 277 12.74 -21.89 -10.36
C THR A 277 13.40 -23.23 -10.04
N ASP A 278 14.29 -23.25 -9.04
CA ASP A 278 15.07 -24.43 -8.64
C ASP A 278 14.22 -25.51 -7.92
N GLY A 279 12.90 -25.52 -8.12
CA GLY A 279 11.96 -26.44 -7.49
C GLY A 279 11.62 -26.13 -6.03
N ASN A 280 12.09 -25.01 -5.48
CA ASN A 280 11.83 -24.60 -4.10
C ASN A 280 10.40 -24.03 -3.90
N GLN A 281 9.88 -24.21 -2.69
CA GLN A 281 8.59 -23.62 -2.25
C GLN A 281 8.62 -22.09 -2.15
N ASN A 282 9.82 -21.51 -2.08
CA ASN A 282 10.04 -20.07 -2.01
C ASN A 282 10.77 -19.60 -3.26
N TRP A 283 10.26 -18.53 -3.87
CA TRP A 283 10.85 -17.90 -5.03
C TRP A 283 10.99 -16.39 -4.80
N ARG A 284 12.22 -15.88 -4.90
CA ARG A 284 12.51 -14.45 -4.83
C ARG A 284 12.47 -13.84 -6.23
N TRP A 285 11.53 -12.93 -6.45
CA TRP A 285 11.34 -12.20 -7.69
C TRP A 285 11.79 -10.76 -7.55
N GLN A 286 12.50 -10.24 -8.56
CA GLN A 286 12.86 -8.82 -8.64
C GLN A 286 12.22 -8.22 -9.91
N PRO A 287 11.22 -7.35 -9.77
CA PRO A 287 10.60 -6.70 -10.93
C PRO A 287 11.56 -5.67 -11.55
N THR A 288 11.63 -5.66 -12.87
CA THR A 288 12.49 -4.75 -13.66
C THR A 288 11.70 -3.63 -14.34
N GLU A 289 10.37 -3.71 -14.33
CA GLU A 289 9.48 -2.66 -14.84
C GLU A 289 8.39 -2.35 -13.82
N PRO A 290 7.90 -1.11 -13.76
CA PRO A 290 6.71 -0.77 -12.99
C PRO A 290 5.43 -1.34 -13.65
N GLY A 291 4.38 -1.50 -12.85
CA GLY A 291 3.06 -1.93 -13.31
C GLY A 291 2.36 -2.87 -12.33
N PHE A 292 1.22 -3.43 -12.75
CA PHE A 292 0.45 -4.39 -11.96
C PHE A 292 0.83 -5.82 -12.33
N TYR A 293 1.10 -6.64 -11.32
CA TYR A 293 1.54 -8.02 -11.47
C TYR A 293 0.71 -8.99 -10.64
N ARG A 294 0.60 -10.23 -11.09
CA ARG A 294 0.09 -11.37 -10.31
C ARG A 294 0.90 -12.62 -10.60
N VAL A 295 0.90 -13.57 -9.67
CA VAL A 295 1.72 -14.78 -9.72
C VAL A 295 0.85 -16.02 -9.49
N ARG A 296 1.11 -17.10 -10.23
CA ARG A 296 0.57 -18.43 -9.96
C ARG A 296 1.70 -19.46 -9.91
N ALA A 297 1.44 -20.61 -9.28
CA ALA A 297 2.40 -21.70 -9.22
C ALA A 297 1.88 -22.96 -9.93
N ARG A 298 2.82 -23.79 -10.39
CA ARG A 298 2.58 -25.09 -10.99
C ARG A 298 3.39 -26.14 -10.25
N ALA A 299 2.71 -27.16 -9.71
CA ALA A 299 3.33 -28.34 -9.12
C ALA A 299 3.45 -29.45 -10.15
N THR A 300 4.57 -30.18 -10.13
CA THR A 300 4.76 -31.43 -10.87
C THR A 300 5.27 -32.51 -9.93
N ASP A 301 4.64 -33.69 -9.92
CA ASP A 301 5.09 -34.84 -9.11
C ASP A 301 6.13 -35.71 -9.85
N LYS A 302 6.64 -36.77 -9.20
CA LYS A 302 7.66 -37.67 -9.79
C LYS A 302 7.18 -38.39 -11.06
N LEU A 303 5.88 -38.58 -11.22
CA LEU A 303 5.29 -39.26 -12.38
C LEU A 303 4.90 -38.27 -13.49
N GLY A 304 5.16 -36.98 -13.31
CA GLY A 304 4.84 -35.94 -14.29
C GLY A 304 3.41 -35.43 -14.20
N ASN A 305 2.64 -35.78 -13.16
CA ASN A 305 1.31 -35.18 -12.95
C ASN A 305 1.46 -33.70 -12.63
N GLN A 306 0.70 -32.83 -13.30
CA GLN A 306 0.77 -31.38 -13.14
C GLN A 306 -0.53 -30.79 -12.59
N LEU A 307 -0.41 -29.79 -11.72
CA LEU A 307 -1.53 -28.96 -11.26
C LEU A 307 -1.09 -27.50 -11.15
N GLN A 308 -1.94 -26.58 -11.60
CA GLN A 308 -1.77 -25.14 -11.43
C GLN A 308 -2.61 -24.64 -10.25
N SER A 309 -2.09 -23.68 -9.50
CA SER A 309 -2.88 -22.90 -8.55
C SER A 309 -3.73 -21.85 -9.25
N ASP A 310 -4.66 -21.24 -8.51
CA ASP A 310 -5.22 -19.96 -8.89
C ASP A 310 -4.14 -18.87 -8.94
N TRP A 311 -4.48 -17.74 -9.56
CA TRP A 311 -3.65 -16.54 -9.52
C TRP A 311 -3.73 -15.84 -8.17
N SER A 312 -2.63 -15.24 -7.73
CA SER A 312 -2.64 -14.26 -6.65
C SER A 312 -3.50 -13.05 -7.00
N GLY A 313 -3.77 -12.21 -5.99
CA GLY A 313 -4.25 -10.85 -6.22
C GLY A 313 -3.29 -10.02 -7.06
N TRP A 314 -3.80 -8.92 -7.62
CA TRP A 314 -2.97 -7.92 -8.30
C TRP A 314 -2.18 -7.12 -7.27
N THR A 315 -0.90 -6.95 -7.56
CA THR A 315 0.04 -6.16 -6.76
C THR A 315 0.68 -5.10 -7.66
N GLU A 316 0.82 -3.88 -7.16
CA GLU A 316 1.44 -2.79 -7.91
C GLU A 316 2.95 -2.70 -7.61
N VAL A 317 3.77 -2.63 -8.66
CA VAL A 317 5.19 -2.30 -8.56
C VAL A 317 5.36 -0.85 -8.98
N ARG A 318 5.83 -0.02 -8.06
CA ARG A 318 5.99 1.44 -8.22
C ARG A 318 7.40 1.78 -8.71
N ALA A 319 7.48 2.77 -9.59
CA ALA A 319 8.77 3.35 -9.97
C ALA A 319 9.48 4.00 -8.75
N PRO A 320 10.82 4.15 -8.78
CA PRO A 320 11.55 4.85 -7.72
C PRO A 320 11.01 6.26 -7.48
N LEU A 321 11.00 6.70 -6.22
CA LEU A 321 10.60 8.05 -5.85
C LEU A 321 11.55 9.07 -6.49
N THR A 322 11.00 10.04 -7.22
CA THR A 322 11.74 11.12 -7.85
C THR A 322 11.02 12.45 -7.71
N ILE A 323 11.80 13.53 -7.59
CA ILE A 323 11.31 14.91 -7.58
C ILE A 323 11.56 15.48 -8.98
N GLU A 324 10.48 15.83 -9.68
CA GLU A 324 10.52 16.34 -11.05
C GLU A 324 10.72 17.86 -11.09
N ALA A 325 10.10 18.58 -10.15
CA ALA A 325 10.19 20.03 -10.08
C ALA A 325 9.92 20.56 -8.67
N LEU A 326 10.59 21.65 -8.31
CA LEU A 326 10.29 22.49 -7.16
C LEU A 326 10.16 23.93 -7.68
N VAL A 327 8.95 24.45 -7.73
CA VAL A 327 8.67 25.74 -8.39
C VAL A 327 7.81 26.66 -7.51
N PRO A 328 8.10 27.96 -7.47
CA PRO A 328 7.22 28.95 -6.86
C PRO A 328 6.10 29.34 -7.82
N ASP A 329 4.98 29.82 -7.28
CA ASP A 329 3.86 30.39 -8.04
C ASP A 329 4.16 31.79 -8.60
N PHE A 330 5.09 32.53 -7.98
CA PHE A 330 5.60 33.81 -8.45
C PHE A 330 7.11 33.77 -8.67
N PRO A 331 7.64 34.29 -9.79
CA PRO A 331 9.08 34.37 -10.03
C PRO A 331 9.73 35.45 -9.17
N ALA A 332 11.03 35.31 -8.87
CA ALA A 332 11.83 36.37 -8.28
C ALA A 332 12.11 37.51 -9.30
N PRO A 333 12.38 38.75 -8.85
CA PRO A 333 12.36 39.21 -7.45
C PRO A 333 10.93 39.47 -6.93
N GLN A 334 10.76 39.39 -5.61
CA GLN A 334 9.52 39.79 -4.92
C GLN A 334 9.85 40.73 -3.75
N LYS A 335 8.97 41.66 -3.40
CA LYS A 335 9.15 42.49 -2.19
C LYS A 335 8.74 41.74 -0.93
N ALA A 336 9.48 41.94 0.16
CA ALA A 336 9.10 41.45 1.48
C ALA A 336 7.69 41.96 1.84
N LEU A 337 6.92 41.13 2.54
CA LEU A 337 5.55 41.39 3.00
C LEU A 337 4.50 41.57 1.88
N ALA A 338 4.87 41.64 0.61
CA ALA A 338 3.93 41.88 -0.49
C ALA A 338 2.84 40.81 -0.59
N ARG A 339 3.25 39.54 -0.66
CA ARG A 339 2.33 38.39 -0.78
C ARG A 339 2.96 37.09 -0.29
N PRO A 340 2.15 36.13 0.16
CA PRO A 340 2.63 34.77 0.39
C PRO A 340 2.94 34.06 -0.93
N ILE A 341 4.13 33.50 -1.03
CA ILE A 341 4.63 32.69 -2.14
C ILE A 341 4.33 31.22 -1.85
N ARG A 342 3.77 30.49 -2.82
CA ARG A 342 3.53 29.05 -2.72
C ARG A 342 4.55 28.29 -3.55
N TRP A 343 5.35 27.47 -2.88
CA TRP A 343 6.23 26.50 -3.52
C TRP A 343 5.49 25.18 -3.71
N GLN A 344 5.56 24.62 -4.92
CA GLN A 344 4.94 23.38 -5.30
C GLN A 344 5.98 22.37 -5.76
N VAL A 345 5.82 21.14 -5.30
CA VAL A 345 6.69 20.01 -5.66
C VAL A 345 5.91 19.08 -6.57
N LYS A 346 6.51 18.74 -7.71
CA LYS A 346 6.03 17.66 -8.57
C LYS A 346 6.90 16.43 -8.32
N THR A 347 6.27 15.32 -7.97
CA THR A 347 6.92 14.04 -7.69
C THR A 347 6.30 12.94 -8.52
N SER A 348 7.10 11.91 -8.81
CA SER A 348 6.62 10.66 -9.41
C SER A 348 7.27 9.45 -8.74
N GLY A 349 6.59 8.31 -8.82
CA GLY A 349 7.00 7.08 -8.14
C GLY A 349 6.67 7.08 -6.64
N GLY A 350 7.43 6.27 -5.90
CA GLY A 350 7.25 6.08 -4.45
C GLY A 350 6.08 5.17 -4.09
N VAL A 351 6.16 4.56 -2.90
CA VAL A 351 5.16 3.65 -2.34
C VAL A 351 4.35 4.33 -1.23
N GLY A 352 3.03 4.18 -1.27
CA GLY A 352 2.14 4.68 -0.23
C GLY A 352 2.03 6.22 -0.21
N GLN A 353 1.76 6.76 0.98
CA GLN A 353 1.66 8.20 1.20
C GLN A 353 3.05 8.85 1.23
N LEU A 354 3.20 9.99 0.57
CA LEU A 354 4.45 10.76 0.54
C LEU A 354 4.43 11.88 1.59
N ASN A 355 5.55 12.04 2.30
CA ASN A 355 5.79 13.11 3.26
C ASN A 355 6.84 14.10 2.71
N TYR A 356 6.61 15.40 2.89
CA TYR A 356 7.45 16.46 2.32
C TYR A 356 8.05 17.33 3.43
N THR A 357 9.38 17.44 3.45
CA THR A 357 10.14 18.31 4.35
C THR A 357 10.84 19.39 3.54
N PHE A 358 10.47 20.66 3.78
CA PHE A 358 11.02 21.82 3.09
C PHE A 358 12.12 22.47 3.92
N PHE A 359 13.19 22.85 3.24
CA PHE A 359 14.33 23.57 3.79
C PHE A 359 14.43 24.92 3.10
N LEU A 360 14.63 25.96 3.91
CA LEU A 360 14.92 27.31 3.43
C LEU A 360 16.33 27.67 3.88
N GLN A 361 17.16 28.11 2.94
CA GLN A 361 18.50 28.61 3.19
C GLN A 361 18.55 30.12 2.99
N GLN A 362 19.09 30.82 3.98
CA GLN A 362 19.42 32.25 3.93
C GLN A 362 20.85 32.39 4.50
N GLN A 363 21.72 33.15 3.84
CA GLN A 363 23.11 33.37 4.29
C GLN A 363 23.89 32.09 4.65
N LYS A 364 23.72 31.03 3.84
CA LYS A 364 24.34 29.70 4.03
C LYS A 364 23.86 28.90 5.25
N GLN A 365 22.91 29.40 6.03
CA GLN A 365 22.26 28.65 7.10
C GLN A 365 20.94 28.07 6.58
N ALA A 366 20.79 26.75 6.68
CA ALA A 366 19.58 26.05 6.27
C ALA A 366 18.71 25.75 7.49
N THR A 367 17.41 26.01 7.39
CA THR A 367 16.43 25.72 8.44
C THR A 367 15.27 24.91 7.86
N ILE A 368 14.70 24.03 8.68
CA ILE A 368 13.48 23.29 8.32
C ILE A 368 12.28 24.22 8.51
N VAL A 369 11.56 24.50 7.42
CA VAL A 369 10.42 25.42 7.41
C VAL A 369 9.07 24.71 7.35
N GLN A 370 9.05 23.46 6.90
CA GLN A 370 7.91 22.55 6.97
C GLN A 370 8.46 21.13 7.15
N ASP A 371 7.92 20.39 8.11
CA ASP A 371 8.29 19.00 8.36
C ASP A 371 7.07 18.09 8.22
N ALA A 372 7.22 16.98 7.51
CA ALA A 372 6.18 15.99 7.25
C ALA A 372 4.84 16.59 6.77
N GLY A 373 4.89 17.48 5.77
CA GLY A 373 3.74 18.19 5.25
C GLY A 373 3.29 17.76 3.84
N SER A 374 2.50 18.62 3.20
CA SER A 374 1.99 18.42 1.83
C SER A 374 3.03 18.74 0.75
N ALA A 375 2.75 18.37 -0.50
CA ALA A 375 3.55 18.73 -1.69
C ALA A 375 3.64 20.24 -1.97
N SER A 376 3.05 21.08 -1.11
CA SER A 376 3.13 22.53 -1.19
C SER A 376 3.53 23.14 0.14
N TRP A 377 4.29 24.23 0.07
CA TRP A 377 4.64 25.07 1.21
C TRP A 377 4.29 26.53 0.89
N ARG A 378 3.70 27.23 1.86
CA ARG A 378 3.30 28.65 1.73
C ARG A 378 4.15 29.50 2.66
N TRP A 379 4.76 30.53 2.11
CA TRP A 379 5.74 31.37 2.80
C TRP A 379 5.47 32.84 2.54
N LEU A 380 5.37 33.65 3.59
CA LEU A 380 5.36 35.11 3.49
C LEU A 380 6.77 35.62 3.84
N PRO A 381 7.58 36.05 2.87
CA PRO A 381 8.89 36.62 3.14
C PRO A 381 8.75 37.90 3.97
N ARG A 382 9.52 38.03 5.05
CA ARG A 382 9.52 39.21 5.94
C ARG A 382 10.78 40.04 5.86
N GLU A 383 11.88 39.39 5.52
CA GLU A 383 13.18 40.01 5.42
C GLU A 383 13.66 40.00 3.97
N ALA A 384 14.41 41.03 3.61
CA ALA A 384 15.08 41.07 2.33
C ALA A 384 16.31 40.15 2.32
N GLY A 385 16.64 39.67 1.12
CA GLY A 385 17.83 38.87 0.87
C GLY A 385 17.60 37.77 -0.14
N GLU A 386 18.64 36.97 -0.29
CA GLU A 386 18.67 35.83 -1.20
C GLU A 386 18.32 34.54 -0.47
N TYR A 387 17.33 33.82 -0.99
CA TYR A 387 16.84 32.57 -0.42
C TYR A 387 17.00 31.41 -1.40
N GLN A 388 17.34 30.23 -0.90
CA GLN A 388 17.30 29.00 -1.68
C GLN A 388 16.42 27.98 -0.98
N LEU A 389 15.69 27.19 -1.77
CA LEU A 389 14.82 26.16 -1.23
C LEU A 389 15.28 24.77 -1.66
N LYS A 390 15.07 23.82 -0.78
CA LYS A 390 15.25 22.39 -1.04
C LYS A 390 14.08 21.64 -0.44
N VAL A 391 13.72 20.52 -1.06
CA VAL A 391 12.73 19.60 -0.50
C VAL A 391 13.29 18.19 -0.43
N GLN A 392 12.99 17.50 0.67
CA GLN A 392 13.15 16.07 0.83
C GLN A 392 11.76 15.44 0.84
N VAL A 393 11.59 14.38 0.06
CA VAL A 393 10.35 13.60 0.00
C VAL A 393 10.66 12.18 0.43
N THR A 394 9.83 11.65 1.33
CA THR A 394 9.98 10.28 1.84
C THR A 394 8.67 9.52 1.66
N ASP A 395 8.77 8.28 1.19
CA ASP A 395 7.61 7.39 1.01
C ASP A 395 7.34 6.52 2.26
N GLU A 396 6.28 5.72 2.23
CA GLU A 396 5.84 4.93 3.39
C GLU A 396 6.82 3.79 3.76
N LEU A 397 7.65 3.36 2.80
CA LEU A 397 8.69 2.35 3.01
C LEU A 397 10.04 2.97 3.42
N GLY A 398 10.10 4.30 3.59
CA GLY A 398 11.29 5.02 4.00
C GLY A 398 12.26 5.34 2.85
N ALA A 399 11.88 5.12 1.59
CA ALA A 399 12.68 5.59 0.47
C ALA A 399 12.59 7.11 0.38
N SER A 400 13.73 7.78 0.27
CA SER A 400 13.80 9.24 0.21
C SER A 400 14.41 9.73 -1.09
N ALA A 401 13.93 10.88 -1.55
CA ALA A 401 14.49 11.65 -2.65
C ALA A 401 14.68 13.10 -2.20
N GLU A 402 15.73 13.75 -2.70
CA GLU A 402 16.04 15.14 -2.38
C GLU A 402 16.20 15.95 -3.66
N SER A 403 15.67 17.18 -3.66
CA SER A 403 15.94 18.11 -4.74
C SER A 403 17.34 18.73 -4.58
N SER A 404 17.89 19.25 -5.67
CA SER A 404 18.93 20.29 -5.57
C SER A 404 18.35 21.54 -4.90
N TRP A 405 19.22 22.41 -4.40
CA TRP A 405 18.82 23.76 -4.03
C TRP A 405 18.27 24.49 -5.26
N SER A 406 17.18 25.23 -5.07
CA SER A 406 16.62 26.10 -6.11
C SER A 406 17.64 27.16 -6.52
N GLU A 407 17.40 27.75 -7.70
CA GLU A 407 18.04 29.01 -8.03
C GLU A 407 17.78 30.05 -6.92
N PRO A 408 18.74 30.98 -6.70
CA PRO A 408 18.57 32.13 -5.82
C PRO A 408 17.24 32.87 -6.03
N TYR A 409 16.39 32.85 -5.01
CA TYR A 409 15.12 33.54 -4.98
C TYR A 409 15.29 34.87 -4.24
N GLN A 410 15.35 35.97 -5.01
CA GLN A 410 15.60 37.30 -4.47
C GLN A 410 14.34 37.91 -3.83
N ILE A 411 14.49 38.35 -2.59
CA ILE A 411 13.50 39.18 -1.88
C ILE A 411 14.07 40.58 -1.67
N GLU A 412 13.35 41.58 -2.15
CA GLU A 412 13.65 42.99 -1.97
C GLU A 412 13.03 43.55 -0.69
N ASN A 413 13.46 44.75 -0.27
CA ASN A 413 12.88 45.45 0.87
C ASN A 413 11.37 45.65 0.72
N ALA A 414 10.66 45.64 1.85
CA ALA A 414 9.21 45.80 1.87
C ALA A 414 8.76 47.20 1.39
N LEU A 415 9.64 48.19 1.51
CA LEU A 415 9.41 49.58 1.12
C LEU A 415 10.54 50.04 0.20
N ASP A 416 10.18 50.78 -0.86
CA ASP A 416 11.17 51.40 -1.74
C ASP A 416 11.86 52.57 -1.00
N PRO A 417 13.16 52.83 -1.25
CA PRO A 417 13.88 53.92 -0.60
C PRO A 417 13.22 55.30 -0.77
N ASP A 418 12.64 55.55 -1.94
CA ASP A 418 12.01 56.83 -2.29
C ASP A 418 10.49 56.84 -2.01
N ALA A 419 9.96 55.82 -1.31
CA ALA A 419 8.54 55.72 -1.05
C ALA A 419 8.03 56.88 -0.19
N LEU A 420 6.87 57.44 -0.58
CA LEU A 420 6.20 58.46 0.21
C LEU A 420 5.52 57.82 1.43
N ILE A 421 5.74 58.40 2.61
CA ILE A 421 5.24 57.89 3.89
C ILE A 421 4.22 58.87 4.48
N ALA A 422 3.08 58.37 4.94
CA ALA A 422 2.16 59.18 5.74
C ALA A 422 2.47 59.05 7.23
N PHE A 423 2.68 60.18 7.90
CA PHE A 423 2.89 60.21 9.34
C PHE A 423 1.58 60.56 10.05
N LEU A 424 0.90 59.58 10.66
CA LEU A 424 -0.39 59.85 11.29
C LEU A 424 -0.25 60.70 12.56
N PRO A 425 -1.27 61.50 12.91
CA PRO A 425 -1.29 62.21 14.18
C PRO A 425 -1.12 61.26 15.37
N LEU A 426 -0.20 61.62 16.26
CA LEU A 426 0.18 60.83 17.42
C LEU A 426 -1.03 60.48 18.31
N GLU A 427 -1.20 59.20 18.59
CA GLU A 427 -2.29 58.69 19.42
C GLU A 427 -1.94 58.85 20.91
N ASN A 428 -2.76 59.57 21.66
CA ASN A 428 -2.56 59.75 23.10
C ASN A 428 -3.23 58.62 23.90
N LEU A 429 -2.47 57.59 24.25
CA LEU A 429 -2.91 56.54 25.18
C LEU A 429 -2.65 56.90 26.64
N SER A 430 -1.84 57.93 26.91
CA SER A 430 -1.40 58.25 28.28
C SER A 430 -2.51 58.70 29.23
N GLY A 431 -3.62 59.21 28.69
CA GLY A 431 -4.72 59.78 29.49
C GLY A 431 -4.41 61.15 30.10
N LYS A 432 -3.22 61.72 29.85
CA LYS A 432 -2.83 63.07 30.29
C LYS A 432 -2.83 64.06 29.12
N LYS A 433 -2.77 65.36 29.41
CA LYS A 433 -2.57 66.39 28.38
C LYS A 433 -1.11 66.35 27.94
N ILE A 434 -0.87 66.30 26.63
CA ILE A 434 0.47 66.10 26.07
C ILE A 434 0.72 67.07 24.90
N PRO A 435 1.98 67.46 24.63
CA PRO A 435 2.37 68.20 23.44
C PRO A 435 2.48 67.26 22.22
N ALA A 436 1.37 66.61 21.84
CA ALA A 436 1.36 65.57 20.80
C ALA A 436 1.90 66.05 19.44
N ALA A 437 1.51 67.25 19.02
CA ALA A 437 1.89 67.82 17.74
C ALA A 437 3.39 68.16 17.69
N GLU A 438 3.96 68.65 18.79
CA GLU A 438 5.38 68.99 18.90
C GLU A 438 6.23 67.71 18.86
N ILE A 439 5.88 66.69 19.63
CA ILE A 439 6.58 65.39 19.63
C ILE A 439 6.52 64.75 18.24
N ALA A 440 5.35 64.76 17.59
CA ALA A 440 5.18 64.23 16.24
C ALA A 440 6.04 64.99 15.21
N ALA A 441 6.05 66.32 15.26
CA ALA A 441 6.85 67.14 14.36
C ALA A 441 8.35 66.90 14.53
N THR A 442 8.84 66.82 15.78
CA THR A 442 10.25 66.50 16.05
C THR A 442 10.63 65.13 15.52
N TYR A 443 9.77 64.12 15.72
CA TYR A 443 10.04 62.76 15.26
C TYR A 443 10.06 62.67 13.73
N GLN A 444 9.07 63.28 13.06
CA GLN A 444 9.02 63.34 11.61
C GLN A 444 10.25 64.06 11.05
N GLN A 445 10.65 65.19 11.63
CA GLN A 445 11.84 65.94 11.21
C GLN A 445 13.13 65.12 11.35
N GLN A 446 13.30 64.35 12.43
CA GLN A 446 14.45 63.48 12.61
C GLN A 446 14.49 62.36 11.56
N LEU A 447 13.33 61.83 11.16
CA LEU A 447 13.23 60.83 10.09
C LEU A 447 13.51 61.44 8.69
N GLU A 448 13.04 62.66 8.43
CA GLU A 448 13.35 63.40 7.21
C GLU A 448 14.87 63.62 7.06
N GLN A 449 15.57 63.88 8.18
CA GLN A 449 17.03 63.98 8.19
C GLN A 449 17.75 62.66 7.86
N GLN A 450 17.10 61.52 8.07
CA GLN A 450 17.60 60.21 7.63
C GLN A 450 17.26 59.89 6.16
N GLY A 451 16.60 60.81 5.45
CA GLY A 451 16.28 60.68 4.02
C GLY A 451 14.89 60.09 3.73
N LEU A 452 14.01 59.94 4.72
CA LEU A 452 12.65 59.48 4.48
C LEU A 452 11.77 60.62 3.91
N HIS A 453 10.90 60.29 2.97
CA HIS A 453 9.99 61.25 2.34
C HIS A 453 8.57 61.16 2.90
N PHE A 454 8.01 62.29 3.35
CA PHE A 454 6.70 62.32 3.98
C PHE A 454 5.64 63.07 3.16
N LEU A 455 4.40 62.59 3.25
CA LEU A 455 3.21 63.31 2.79
C LEU A 455 3.08 64.61 3.58
N SER A 456 2.84 65.74 2.89
CA SER A 456 2.69 67.03 3.56
C SER A 456 1.50 67.02 4.52
N ARG A 457 1.61 67.81 5.59
CA ARG A 457 0.59 67.88 6.63
C ARG A 457 -0.77 68.30 6.09
N GLU A 458 -0.81 69.26 5.17
CA GLU A 458 -2.03 69.77 4.55
C GLU A 458 -2.72 68.70 3.72
N ARG A 459 -1.93 67.91 2.95
CA ARG A 459 -2.45 66.79 2.17
C ARG A 459 -3.01 65.70 3.08
N LEU A 460 -2.29 65.36 4.17
CA LEU A 460 -2.76 64.38 5.13
C LEU A 460 -4.05 64.84 5.84
N GLU A 461 -4.12 66.08 6.31
CA GLU A 461 -5.32 66.63 6.97
C GLU A 461 -6.53 66.64 6.00
N ALA A 462 -6.32 67.02 4.74
CA ALA A 462 -7.35 66.97 3.71
C ALA A 462 -7.82 65.54 3.44
N PHE A 463 -6.90 64.58 3.35
CA PHE A 463 -7.20 63.16 3.22
C PHE A 463 -8.02 62.65 4.41
N MET A 464 -7.59 62.94 5.64
CA MET A 464 -8.28 62.53 6.86
C MET A 464 -9.70 63.10 6.93
N HIS A 465 -9.89 64.36 6.52
CA HIS A 465 -11.22 64.97 6.46
C HIS A 465 -12.10 64.29 5.41
N ARG A 466 -11.57 64.05 4.20
CA ARG A 466 -12.27 63.41 3.07
C ARG A 466 -12.76 62.00 3.44
N HIS A 467 -11.88 61.20 4.05
CA HIS A 467 -12.16 59.81 4.46
C HIS A 467 -12.73 59.67 5.87
N ARG A 468 -13.03 60.80 6.53
CA ARG A 468 -13.55 60.85 7.91
C ARG A 468 -12.71 60.04 8.91
N MET A 469 -11.40 60.05 8.70
CA MET A 469 -10.43 59.34 9.52
C MET A 469 -10.29 60.02 10.88
N ARG A 470 -10.93 59.43 11.90
CA ARG A 470 -10.85 59.90 13.30
C ARG A 470 -9.92 59.06 14.17
N TYR A 471 -9.71 57.81 13.79
CA TYR A 471 -8.86 56.87 14.51
C TYR A 471 -7.49 56.85 13.85
N THR A 472 -6.46 57.18 14.62
CA THR A 472 -5.06 57.21 14.16
C THR A 472 -4.20 56.10 14.77
N GLY A 473 -4.76 55.30 15.67
CA GLY A 473 -4.07 54.19 16.33
C GLY A 473 -3.97 52.90 15.50
N GLY A 474 -4.37 52.91 14.23
CA GLY A 474 -4.32 51.76 13.34
C GLY A 474 -4.79 52.05 11.91
N LEU A 475 -4.57 51.12 10.99
CA LEU A 475 -4.82 51.29 9.56
C LEU A 475 -5.73 50.18 9.00
N SER A 476 -6.93 50.53 8.56
CA SER A 476 -7.84 49.59 7.91
C SER A 476 -7.40 49.27 6.48
N ALA A 477 -7.90 48.17 5.90
CA ALA A 477 -7.62 47.83 4.49
C ALA A 477 -8.12 48.95 3.56
N SER A 478 -9.33 49.44 3.81
CA SER A 478 -9.96 50.55 3.09
C SER A 478 -9.14 51.85 3.12
N LEU A 479 -8.56 52.22 4.27
CA LEU A 479 -7.73 53.43 4.38
C LEU A 479 -6.34 53.24 3.76
N ALA A 480 -5.75 52.04 3.90
CA ALA A 480 -4.47 51.71 3.27
C ALA A 480 -4.56 51.79 1.73
N GLU A 481 -5.65 51.26 1.17
CA GLU A 481 -5.95 51.34 -0.27
C GLU A 481 -6.13 52.79 -0.72
N ALA A 482 -6.94 53.59 -0.02
CA ALA A 482 -7.15 55.00 -0.35
C ALA A 482 -5.85 55.83 -0.26
N LEU A 483 -5.01 55.62 0.74
CA LEU A 483 -3.71 56.29 0.86
C LEU A 483 -2.76 55.95 -0.30
N ARG A 484 -2.74 54.67 -0.70
CA ARG A 484 -1.93 54.19 -1.82
C ARG A 484 -2.40 54.77 -3.15
N GLU A 485 -3.70 54.79 -3.39
CA GLU A 485 -4.27 55.14 -4.71
C GLU A 485 -4.42 56.66 -4.90
N GLU A 486 -4.85 57.38 -3.87
CA GLU A 486 -5.10 58.84 -3.96
C GLU A 486 -3.85 59.66 -3.68
N GLU A 487 -3.04 59.27 -2.70
CA GLU A 487 -1.91 60.07 -2.22
C GLU A 487 -0.55 59.48 -2.57
N GLN A 488 -0.50 58.29 -3.20
CA GLN A 488 0.71 57.54 -3.58
C GLN A 488 1.59 57.18 -2.38
N VAL A 489 0.98 56.97 -1.24
CA VAL A 489 1.66 56.60 0.01
C VAL A 489 2.00 55.11 -0.01
N GLY A 490 3.28 54.77 0.14
CA GLY A 490 3.77 53.40 0.20
C GLY A 490 3.72 52.80 1.61
N ALA A 491 3.81 53.63 2.65
CA ALA A 491 3.71 53.19 4.04
C ALA A 491 3.19 54.28 4.99
N VAL A 492 2.77 53.87 6.18
CA VAL A 492 2.23 54.72 7.22
C VAL A 492 3.01 54.52 8.52
N ILE A 493 3.43 55.62 9.15
CA ILE A 493 3.95 55.60 10.52
C ILE A 493 2.80 55.86 11.49
N ILE A 494 2.65 54.95 12.44
CA ILE A 494 1.66 55.01 13.52
C ILE A 494 2.42 55.07 14.83
N THR A 495 2.23 56.16 15.58
CA THR A 495 2.90 56.36 16.87
C THR A 495 1.88 56.57 17.97
N SER A 496 1.98 55.77 19.02
CA SER A 496 1.13 55.83 20.21
C SER A 496 1.97 56.20 21.43
N LEU A 497 1.56 57.25 22.14
CA LEU A 497 2.19 57.67 23.39
C LEU A 497 1.50 57.02 24.59
N ILE A 498 2.22 56.10 25.20
CA ILE A 498 1.75 55.18 26.24
C ILE A 498 1.81 55.83 27.61
N SER A 499 2.93 56.49 27.95
CA SER A 499 3.09 57.19 29.22
C SER A 499 3.77 58.53 29.03
N TYR A 500 3.38 59.49 29.87
CA TYR A 500 3.93 60.84 29.87
C TYR A 500 3.82 61.42 31.28
N ALA A 501 4.92 61.99 31.78
CA ALA A 501 4.94 62.81 32.97
C ALA A 501 6.00 63.90 32.78
N ASP A 502 5.56 65.15 32.88
CA ASP A 502 6.39 66.36 32.84
C ASP A 502 6.60 66.96 34.24
N LYS A 503 5.78 66.56 35.21
CA LYS A 503 5.84 66.99 36.61
C LYS A 503 6.25 65.84 37.51
N GLY A 504 7.17 66.09 38.43
CA GLY A 504 7.73 65.07 39.33
C GLY A 504 8.87 64.33 38.65
N VAL A 505 8.85 62.99 38.70
CA VAL A 505 9.82 62.19 37.95
C VAL A 505 9.40 62.17 36.49
N PRO A 506 10.21 62.71 35.55
CA PRO A 506 9.80 62.71 34.16
C PRO A 506 9.72 61.27 33.64
N GLN A 507 8.72 60.99 32.83
CA GLN A 507 8.48 59.67 32.26
C GLN A 507 7.96 59.81 30.84
N LEU A 508 8.38 58.90 29.97
CA LEU A 508 7.93 58.83 28.60
C LEU A 508 7.92 57.38 28.14
N ALA A 509 6.83 56.95 27.52
CA ALA A 509 6.79 55.68 26.79
C ALA A 509 6.09 55.87 25.44
N LEU A 510 6.70 55.34 24.40
CA LEU A 510 6.26 55.43 23.01
C LEU A 510 6.27 54.05 22.38
N SER A 511 5.30 53.80 21.52
CA SER A 511 5.36 52.72 20.53
C SER A 511 5.17 53.31 19.15
N SER A 512 6.04 52.93 18.23
CA SER A 512 5.97 53.36 16.83
C SER A 512 6.06 52.15 15.92
N ARG A 513 5.29 52.17 14.83
CA ARG A 513 5.30 51.11 13.82
C ARG A 513 5.15 51.67 12.42
N LEU A 514 5.82 51.01 11.49
CA LEU A 514 5.73 51.25 10.06
C LEU A 514 4.82 50.19 9.43
N VAL A 515 3.75 50.62 8.76
CA VAL A 515 2.77 49.75 8.12
C VAL A 515 2.80 49.99 6.62
N VAL A 516 3.10 48.96 5.82
CA VAL A 516 3.14 49.05 4.36
C VAL A 516 1.72 49.08 3.80
N CYS A 517 1.46 50.03 2.91
CA CYS A 517 0.17 50.26 2.26
C CYS A 517 0.04 49.37 1.01
N GLN A 518 -0.49 48.17 1.21
CA GLN A 518 -0.80 47.20 0.16
C GLN A 518 -2.25 46.71 0.33
N GLU A 519 -2.72 45.78 -0.51
CA GLU A 519 -4.10 45.25 -0.42
C GLU A 519 -4.47 44.81 1.00
N LEU A 520 -3.55 44.13 1.69
CA LEU A 520 -3.64 43.86 3.11
C LEU A 520 -2.51 44.59 3.84
N PRO A 521 -2.77 45.65 4.63
CA PRO A 521 -1.73 46.40 5.33
C PRO A 521 -0.98 45.48 6.30
N ARG A 522 0.36 45.56 6.26
CA ARG A 522 1.25 44.72 7.07
C ARG A 522 2.26 45.57 7.81
N ILE A 523 2.54 45.17 9.04
CA ILE A 523 3.54 45.80 9.89
C ILE A 523 4.91 45.36 9.36
N ALA A 524 5.70 46.31 8.89
CA ALA A 524 7.08 46.11 8.44
C ALA A 524 8.07 46.21 9.59
N TRP A 525 7.84 47.17 10.48
CA TRP A 525 8.66 47.42 11.65
C TRP A 525 7.78 47.88 12.80
N ILE A 526 8.14 47.49 14.02
CA ILE A 526 7.58 48.02 15.25
C ILE A 526 8.64 48.04 16.34
N ASP A 527 8.65 49.12 17.10
CA ASP A 527 9.41 49.21 18.33
C ASP A 527 8.59 49.91 19.42
N ALA A 528 8.90 49.58 20.67
CA ALA A 528 8.23 50.15 21.83
C ALA A 528 9.23 50.30 22.97
N LEU A 529 9.30 51.51 23.52
CA LEU A 529 10.31 51.88 24.50
C LEU A 529 9.73 52.78 25.58
N GLY A 530 10.40 52.78 26.74
CA GLY A 530 10.01 53.61 27.87
C GLY A 530 11.21 54.02 28.70
N PHE A 531 11.23 55.29 29.06
CA PHE A 531 12.27 55.92 29.86
C PHE A 531 11.66 56.65 31.05
N THR A 532 12.38 56.61 32.16
CA THR A 532 12.10 57.42 33.35
C THR A 532 13.32 58.27 33.70
N GLY A 533 13.09 59.39 34.38
CA GLY A 533 14.16 60.25 34.86
C GLY A 533 15.12 59.57 35.84
N GLU A 534 14.74 58.40 36.36
CA GLU A 534 15.52 57.60 37.30
C GLU A 534 16.30 56.44 36.65
N ASP A 535 16.11 56.17 35.36
CA ASP A 535 16.78 55.06 34.66
C ASP A 535 18.28 55.30 34.44
N THR A 536 18.81 56.48 34.78
CA THR A 536 20.26 56.76 34.87
C THR A 536 20.72 56.85 36.33
N PRO A 537 20.96 55.72 37.03
CA PRO A 537 21.55 55.75 38.36
C PRO A 537 23.04 56.08 38.25
N GLY A 538 23.39 57.36 38.35
CA GLY A 538 24.73 57.75 38.76
C GLY A 538 24.95 57.40 40.24
N LEU A 539 26.21 57.30 40.68
CA LEU A 539 26.54 57.28 42.12
C LEU A 539 25.84 58.48 42.79
N LEU A 540 25.07 58.27 43.86
CA LEU A 540 24.31 59.31 44.58
C LEU A 540 23.19 60.02 43.78
N ALA A 541 22.60 59.39 42.75
CA ALA A 541 21.55 59.99 41.91
C ALA A 541 21.96 61.27 41.13
N LEU A 542 23.27 61.53 41.00
CA LEU A 542 23.82 62.73 40.36
C LEU A 542 23.57 62.81 38.83
N LYS A 543 23.09 61.74 38.20
CA LYS A 543 22.74 61.67 36.76
C LYS A 543 21.23 61.56 36.48
N ARG A 544 20.39 61.94 37.44
CA ARG A 544 18.92 61.93 37.26
C ARG A 544 18.51 62.93 36.18
N VAL A 545 17.70 62.49 35.23
CA VAL A 545 17.10 63.39 34.24
C VAL A 545 15.86 64.02 34.87
N THR A 546 15.81 65.34 34.88
CA THR A 546 14.69 66.11 35.45
C THR A 546 13.80 66.75 34.37
N ASP A 547 14.28 66.83 33.14
CA ASP A 547 13.56 67.40 32.00
C ASP A 547 12.99 66.29 31.09
N VAL A 548 11.70 66.35 30.83
CA VAL A 548 10.99 65.40 29.96
C VAL A 548 11.47 65.53 28.50
N ASN A 549 11.91 66.71 28.05
CA ASN A 549 12.38 66.88 26.67
C ASN A 549 13.65 66.08 26.39
N THR A 550 14.53 65.96 27.39
CA THR A 550 15.69 65.06 27.30
C THR A 550 15.27 63.59 27.12
N LEU A 551 14.18 63.16 27.75
CA LEU A 551 13.64 61.80 27.55
C LEU A 551 12.99 61.65 26.17
N ILE A 552 12.29 62.68 25.68
CA ILE A 552 11.72 62.72 24.32
C ILE A 552 12.83 62.57 23.28
N ASP A 553 13.88 63.36 23.34
CA ASP A 553 14.98 63.29 22.37
C ASP A 553 15.66 61.91 22.37
N ARG A 554 15.92 61.34 23.57
CA ARG A 554 16.48 59.99 23.68
C ARG A 554 15.56 58.93 23.07
N ALA A 555 14.27 59.02 23.37
CA ALA A 555 13.26 58.10 22.87
C ALA A 555 13.12 58.15 21.35
N LEU A 556 12.98 59.36 20.80
CA LEU A 556 12.85 59.55 19.36
C LEU A 556 14.13 59.11 18.63
N ASN A 557 15.31 59.49 19.12
CA ASN A 557 16.57 59.05 18.51
C ASN A 557 16.70 57.51 18.49
N ARG A 558 16.28 56.82 19.55
CA ARG A 558 16.32 55.34 19.57
C ARG A 558 15.35 54.73 18.56
N LEU A 559 14.13 55.28 18.42
CA LEU A 559 13.18 54.84 17.40
C LEU A 559 13.71 55.11 15.98
N VAL A 560 14.31 56.27 15.74
CA VAL A 560 14.91 56.64 14.45
C VAL A 560 16.02 55.67 14.07
N VAL A 561 16.94 55.38 15.00
CA VAL A 561 18.02 54.40 14.78
C VAL A 561 17.44 53.02 14.47
N SER A 562 16.52 52.54 15.32
CA SER A 562 15.85 51.23 15.15
C SER A 562 15.14 51.09 13.80
N LEU A 563 14.40 52.11 13.36
CA LEU A 563 13.73 52.11 12.07
C LEU A 563 14.72 52.20 10.90
N THR A 564 15.74 53.05 11.01
CA THR A 564 16.73 53.24 9.93
C THR A 564 17.56 51.98 9.73
N ASP A 565 17.94 51.31 10.82
CA ASP A 565 18.61 50.01 10.77
C ASP A 565 17.76 48.95 10.08
N TYR A 566 16.45 48.91 10.35
CA TYR A 566 15.52 48.05 9.64
C TYR A 566 15.45 48.37 8.14
N LEU A 567 15.32 49.66 7.77
CA LEU A 567 15.22 50.07 6.36
C LEU A 567 16.51 49.78 5.58
N GLN A 568 17.67 49.90 6.22
CA GLN A 568 18.97 49.61 5.60
C GLN A 568 19.25 48.12 5.49
N SER A 569 18.97 47.35 6.56
CA SER A 569 19.28 45.92 6.61
C SER A 569 18.20 45.04 5.98
N GLY A 570 16.97 45.53 5.90
CA GLY A 570 15.78 44.75 5.56
C GLY A 570 15.43 43.70 6.61
N ARG A 571 15.94 43.81 7.84
CA ARG A 571 15.82 42.81 8.91
C ARG A 571 15.41 43.40 10.24
N LEU A 572 14.72 42.59 11.03
CA LEU A 572 14.40 42.92 12.42
C LEU A 572 15.62 42.57 13.28
N GLN A 573 16.14 43.53 14.05
CA GLN A 573 17.22 43.26 15.00
C GLN A 573 16.67 42.65 16.30
N ASP A 574 17.46 41.75 16.89
CA ASP A 574 17.10 40.92 18.05
C ASP A 574 17.75 41.47 19.35
N GLU A 575 17.83 42.80 19.51
CA GLU A 575 18.43 43.41 20.71
C GLU A 575 17.52 43.24 21.94
N HIS A 576 17.65 42.08 22.58
CA HIS A 576 17.03 41.75 23.84
C HIS A 576 17.81 42.43 24.99
N LEU A 577 17.29 43.54 25.49
CA LEU A 577 17.97 44.35 26.51
C LEU A 577 17.51 44.06 27.94
N SER A 578 16.54 43.17 28.17
CA SER A 578 15.95 43.00 29.51
C SER A 578 15.57 41.55 29.83
N ASP A 579 15.95 41.10 31.02
CA ASP A 579 15.65 39.75 31.49
C ASP A 579 14.13 39.49 31.50
N PRO A 580 13.64 38.40 30.88
CA PRO A 580 12.22 38.11 30.80
C PRO A 580 11.60 37.82 32.17
N LEU A 581 10.40 38.35 32.42
CA LEU A 581 9.61 38.10 33.62
C LEU A 581 8.50 37.09 33.31
N PRO A 582 8.66 35.80 33.63
CA PRO A 582 7.68 34.78 33.27
C PRO A 582 6.33 35.01 33.97
N PRO A 583 5.21 34.59 33.34
CA PRO A 583 3.90 34.65 33.97
C PRO A 583 3.85 33.80 35.24
N ASN A 584 3.12 34.27 36.25
CA ASN A 584 2.93 33.57 37.53
C ASN A 584 2.20 32.24 37.31
N ASP A 585 1.18 32.26 36.46
CA ASP A 585 0.42 31.07 36.06
C ASP A 585 0.33 31.01 34.54
N HIS A 586 0.49 29.82 33.96
CA HIS A 586 0.26 29.62 32.54
C HIS A 586 -0.21 28.21 32.19
N TYR A 587 -0.88 28.11 31.05
CA TYR A 587 -1.34 26.89 30.42
C TYR A 587 -1.02 26.96 28.93
N ARG A 588 -0.49 25.86 28.37
CA ARG A 588 -0.17 25.71 26.93
C ARG A 588 -0.67 24.37 26.41
N ALA A 589 -1.51 24.40 25.39
CA ALA A 589 -1.90 23.23 24.63
C ALA A 589 -0.97 23.06 23.41
N SER A 590 0.16 22.38 23.60
CA SER A 590 1.19 22.22 22.56
C SER A 590 0.66 21.56 21.27
N GLU A 591 -0.34 20.68 21.39
CA GLU A 591 -1.00 19.98 20.28
C GLU A 591 -1.75 20.92 19.34
N LEU A 592 -2.23 22.06 19.83
CA LEU A 592 -2.91 23.08 19.04
C LEU A 592 -1.94 24.06 18.36
N LEU A 593 -0.66 24.00 18.70
CA LEU A 593 0.40 24.91 18.25
C LEU A 593 1.46 24.19 17.38
N VAL A 594 1.04 23.24 16.54
CA VAL A 594 1.92 22.36 15.74
C VAL A 594 2.25 22.91 14.33
N GLN A 595 1.40 23.75 13.74
CA GLN A 595 1.57 24.30 12.38
C GLN A 595 2.34 25.62 12.39
N LYS A 596 3.21 25.88 11.41
CA LYS A 596 3.88 27.18 11.22
C LYS A 596 3.82 27.53 9.73
N PRO A 597 3.55 28.78 9.31
CA PRO A 597 3.33 30.00 10.10
C PRO A 597 1.85 30.26 10.48
N TYR A 598 1.59 30.83 11.66
CA TYR A 598 0.24 31.23 12.11
C TYR A 598 -0.10 32.67 11.76
N LYS A 599 -1.36 32.91 11.38
CA LYS A 599 -1.94 34.27 11.34
C LYS A 599 -2.59 34.63 12.68
N ILE A 600 -2.17 35.73 13.30
CA ILE A 600 -2.59 36.13 14.64
C ILE A 600 -3.35 37.46 14.60
N ALA A 601 -4.59 37.45 15.08
CA ALA A 601 -5.36 38.65 15.35
C ALA A 601 -5.29 38.98 16.85
N ILE A 602 -4.84 40.19 17.19
CA ILE A 602 -4.80 40.66 18.58
C ILE A 602 -5.97 41.61 18.79
N VAL A 603 -6.90 41.23 19.68
CA VAL A 603 -8.03 42.09 20.04
C VAL A 603 -7.69 42.97 21.24
N PRO A 604 -8.32 44.15 21.38
CA PRO A 604 -8.18 44.98 22.58
C PRO A 604 -8.52 44.18 23.85
N PHE A 605 -7.75 44.36 24.91
CA PHE A 605 -7.99 43.66 26.17
C PHE A 605 -9.11 44.33 26.96
N LEU A 606 -9.91 43.54 27.65
CA LEU A 606 -10.96 44.08 28.50
C LEU A 606 -10.32 44.71 29.74
N ASN A 607 -10.44 46.04 29.86
CA ASN A 607 -10.02 46.77 31.04
C ASN A 607 -11.12 46.70 32.12
N ARG A 608 -10.87 46.03 33.25
CA ARG A 608 -11.86 45.92 34.33
C ARG A 608 -11.75 47.04 35.37
N TYR A 609 -10.53 47.38 35.79
CA TYR A 609 -10.28 48.32 36.90
C TYR A 609 -9.00 49.15 36.75
N ALA A 610 -8.30 49.05 35.62
CA ALA A 610 -7.01 49.70 35.41
C ALA A 610 -7.14 51.08 34.75
N ARG A 611 -6.01 51.78 34.64
CA ARG A 611 -5.86 53.06 33.92
C ARG A 611 -6.61 53.10 32.59
N ARG A 612 -7.17 54.28 32.25
CA ARG A 612 -7.77 54.54 30.93
C ARG A 612 -6.82 54.11 29.81
N ASN A 613 -7.34 53.44 28.79
CA ASN A 613 -6.60 52.90 27.64
C ASN A 613 -5.61 51.74 27.92
N ALA A 614 -5.49 51.22 29.15
CA ALA A 614 -4.63 50.06 29.43
C ALA A 614 -4.96 48.83 28.55
N GLY A 615 -6.24 48.68 28.19
CA GLY A 615 -6.72 47.65 27.26
C GLY A 615 -6.19 47.77 25.82
N PHE A 616 -5.57 48.89 25.43
CA PHE A 616 -4.87 49.06 24.15
C PHE A 616 -3.34 49.00 24.31
N ILE A 617 -2.81 49.42 25.46
CA ILE A 617 -1.37 49.45 25.75
C ILE A 617 -0.78 48.03 25.77
N VAL A 618 -1.35 47.11 26.56
CA VAL A 618 -0.82 45.75 26.69
C VAL A 618 -0.85 44.97 25.36
N PRO A 619 -1.93 45.00 24.57
CA PRO A 619 -1.92 44.44 23.22
C PRO A 619 -0.84 44.97 22.29
N LEU A 620 -0.54 46.28 22.33
CA LEU A 620 0.51 46.87 21.51
C LEU A 620 1.90 46.37 21.90
N GLN A 621 2.16 46.19 23.20
CA GLN A 621 3.43 45.61 23.65
C GLN A 621 3.55 44.13 23.25
N LEU A 622 2.47 43.35 23.42
CA LEU A 622 2.42 41.97 22.95
C LEU A 622 2.62 41.89 21.43
N LEU A 623 2.06 42.83 20.68
CA LEU A 623 2.27 42.92 19.24
C LEU A 623 3.75 43.12 18.92
N SER A 624 4.43 44.04 19.61
CA SER A 624 5.88 44.26 19.45
C SER A 624 6.68 42.99 19.74
N ALA A 625 6.46 42.37 20.90
CA ALA A 625 7.15 41.14 21.31
C ALA A 625 6.92 39.96 20.35
N LEU A 626 5.68 39.78 19.87
CA LEU A 626 5.33 38.72 18.92
C LEU A 626 5.88 39.00 17.52
N HIS A 627 5.96 40.26 17.10
CA HIS A 627 6.46 40.62 15.78
C HIS A 627 7.94 40.23 15.61
N ARG A 628 8.71 40.33 16.71
CA ARG A 628 10.12 39.91 16.78
C ARG A 628 10.33 38.40 16.56
N GLN A 629 9.33 37.54 16.80
CA GLN A 629 9.47 36.08 16.67
C GLN A 629 9.66 35.58 15.22
N GLY A 630 9.59 36.45 14.20
CA GLY A 630 9.93 36.17 12.80
C GLY A 630 8.98 35.23 12.03
N GLU A 631 8.39 34.23 12.69
CA GLU A 631 7.62 33.14 12.09
C GLU A 631 6.10 33.34 12.12
N LEU A 632 5.61 34.48 12.63
CA LEU A 632 4.19 34.75 12.87
C LEU A 632 3.69 35.88 11.97
N GLU A 633 2.55 35.71 11.32
CA GLU A 633 1.86 36.77 10.57
C GLU A 633 0.87 37.48 11.50
N ILE A 634 1.22 38.68 11.98
CA ILE A 634 0.35 39.44 12.90
C ILE A 634 -0.46 40.45 12.10
N PHE A 635 -1.78 40.45 12.28
CA PHE A 635 -2.64 41.45 11.66
C PHE A 635 -2.48 42.81 12.33
N GLU A 636 -2.51 43.86 11.51
CA GLU A 636 -2.49 45.23 11.99
C GLU A 636 -3.77 45.52 12.83
N PRO A 637 -3.66 46.20 13.99
CA PRO A 637 -4.81 46.43 14.90
C PRO A 637 -6.04 47.12 14.28
N GLY A 638 -5.84 48.02 13.33
CA GLY A 638 -6.87 48.66 12.50
C GLY A 638 -7.63 47.67 11.62
N LEU A 639 -7.00 46.61 11.09
CA LEU A 639 -7.71 45.52 10.40
C LEU A 639 -8.65 44.76 11.34
N VAL A 640 -8.17 44.43 12.54
CA VAL A 640 -8.99 43.76 13.56
C VAL A 640 -10.16 44.66 13.95
N ARG A 641 -9.89 45.95 14.19
CA ARG A 641 -10.90 46.95 14.53
C ARG A 641 -11.95 47.11 13.43
N GLU A 642 -11.54 47.16 12.16
CA GLU A 642 -12.44 47.25 11.01
C GLU A 642 -13.46 46.10 11.02
N GLN A 643 -13.02 44.87 11.25
CA GLN A 643 -13.92 43.72 11.32
C GLN A 643 -14.85 43.82 12.54
N LEU A 644 -14.33 44.14 13.73
CA LEU A 644 -15.16 44.27 14.93
C LEU A 644 -16.26 45.34 14.77
N LEU A 645 -15.95 46.48 14.14
CA LEU A 645 -16.91 47.55 13.86
C LEU A 645 -17.93 47.15 12.79
N LYS A 646 -17.48 46.50 11.71
CA LYS A 646 -18.34 46.01 10.62
C LYS A 646 -19.43 45.07 11.13
N TYR A 647 -19.07 44.18 12.06
CA TYR A 647 -20.01 43.23 12.68
C TYR A 647 -20.64 43.74 13.98
N ARG A 648 -20.43 45.02 14.34
CA ARG A 648 -20.98 45.68 15.55
C ARG A 648 -20.68 44.89 16.84
N LEU A 649 -19.52 44.26 16.92
CA LEU A 649 -19.09 43.47 18.07
C LEU A 649 -18.57 44.40 19.17
N ILE A 650 -19.30 44.48 20.28
CA ILE A 650 -18.92 45.26 21.47
C ILE A 650 -18.35 44.29 22.52
N MET A 651 -17.14 44.55 23.00
CA MET A 651 -16.46 43.70 23.98
C MET A 651 -16.91 44.00 25.42
N GLN A 652 -18.19 43.78 25.74
CA GLN A 652 -18.72 44.09 27.08
C GLN A 652 -18.19 43.16 28.19
N ALA A 653 -17.80 41.91 27.86
CA ALA A 653 -17.44 40.88 28.85
C ALA A 653 -16.13 40.10 28.52
N GLY A 654 -15.30 40.59 27.59
CA GLY A 654 -14.05 39.94 27.19
C GLY A 654 -14.19 39.12 25.91
N PRO A 655 -13.25 38.19 25.61
CA PRO A 655 -13.26 37.43 24.36
C PRO A 655 -14.48 36.51 24.28
N SER A 656 -15.34 36.73 23.29
CA SER A 656 -16.48 35.87 22.97
C SER A 656 -16.14 34.92 21.82
N LEU A 657 -16.75 33.72 21.82
CA LEU A 657 -16.66 32.80 20.69
C LEU A 657 -17.11 33.46 19.38
N ALA A 658 -18.08 34.37 19.45
CA ALA A 658 -18.54 35.13 18.28
C ALA A 658 -17.43 36.00 17.67
N ILE A 659 -16.58 36.64 18.48
CA ILE A 659 -15.42 37.40 17.99
C ILE A 659 -14.40 36.45 17.36
N SER A 660 -14.11 35.32 18.01
CA SER A 660 -13.19 34.31 17.49
C SER A 660 -13.66 33.78 16.13
N ASP A 661 -14.94 33.43 16.01
CA ASP A 661 -15.54 32.93 14.76
C ASP A 661 -15.49 33.96 13.64
N VAL A 662 -15.80 35.23 13.96
CA VAL A 662 -15.76 36.31 12.96
C VAL A 662 -14.33 36.57 12.48
N LEU A 663 -13.33 36.57 13.35
CA LEU A 663 -11.93 36.82 12.96
C LEU A 663 -11.28 35.59 12.30
N ALA A 664 -11.69 34.38 12.66
CA ALA A 664 -11.20 33.13 12.06
C ALA A 664 -11.86 32.78 10.73
N SER A 665 -12.94 33.48 10.35
CA SER A 665 -13.62 33.23 9.07
C SER A 665 -12.74 33.55 7.87
N VAL A 666 -12.81 32.70 6.85
CA VAL A 666 -12.16 32.92 5.55
C VAL A 666 -12.66 34.19 4.86
N SER A 667 -13.88 34.62 5.18
CA SER A 667 -14.49 35.83 4.62
C SER A 667 -14.03 37.15 5.26
N THR A 668 -13.16 37.11 6.28
CA THR A 668 -12.68 38.28 7.03
C THR A 668 -11.16 38.34 7.04
N LEU A 669 -10.50 37.86 8.10
CA LEU A 669 -9.03 37.83 8.24
C LEU A 669 -8.46 36.42 8.09
N ASP A 670 -9.27 35.35 8.19
CA ASP A 670 -8.77 33.96 8.24
C ASP A 670 -7.68 33.80 9.31
N ALA A 671 -7.89 34.39 10.49
CA ALA A 671 -6.95 34.31 11.60
C ALA A 671 -6.92 32.89 12.18
N ASP A 672 -5.74 32.28 12.25
CA ASP A 672 -5.57 30.96 12.87
C ASP A 672 -5.66 31.07 14.39
N LEU A 673 -5.10 32.16 14.95
CA LEU A 673 -5.03 32.41 16.38
C LEU A 673 -5.59 33.80 16.73
N ILE A 674 -6.38 33.87 17.81
CA ILE A 674 -6.94 35.13 18.31
C ILE A 674 -6.45 35.36 19.73
N LEU A 675 -5.62 36.40 19.91
CA LEU A 675 -5.06 36.80 21.19
C LEU A 675 -5.95 37.86 21.84
N SER A 676 -6.32 37.60 23.09
CA SER A 676 -7.22 38.42 23.90
C SER A 676 -6.77 38.40 25.35
N GLY A 677 -7.41 39.19 26.21
CA GLY A 677 -7.03 39.23 27.61
C GLY A 677 -7.86 40.18 28.46
N HIS A 678 -7.49 40.24 29.73
CA HIS A 678 -8.04 41.16 30.72
C HIS A 678 -6.93 41.93 31.40
N ILE A 679 -7.17 43.22 31.66
CA ILE A 679 -6.31 44.04 32.50
C ILE A 679 -6.98 44.19 33.87
N PHE A 680 -6.28 43.77 34.92
CA PHE A 680 -6.74 43.86 36.30
C PHE A 680 -6.14 45.07 37.00
N ASP A 681 -4.85 45.38 36.76
CA ASP A 681 -4.16 46.53 37.33
C ASP A 681 -3.09 47.06 36.36
N PHE A 682 -2.93 48.38 36.32
CA PHE A 682 -1.89 49.07 35.54
C PHE A 682 -1.60 50.42 36.18
N GLN A 683 -0.49 50.51 36.93
CA GLN A 683 -0.05 51.70 37.65
C GLN A 683 1.34 52.10 37.17
N ASP A 684 1.50 53.36 36.76
CA ASP A 684 2.76 53.90 36.24
C ASP A 684 3.17 55.25 36.88
N ASP A 685 2.37 55.78 37.81
CA ASP A 685 2.45 57.14 38.32
C ASP A 685 3.13 57.30 39.70
N THR A 686 3.31 56.23 40.47
CA THR A 686 3.74 56.29 41.88
C THR A 686 5.21 55.92 42.13
N GLY A 687 6.03 55.76 41.09
CA GLY A 687 7.44 55.34 41.21
C GLY A 687 7.64 53.89 41.68
N ASN A 688 6.55 53.14 41.85
CA ASN A 688 6.53 51.69 41.97
C ASN A 688 5.49 51.15 40.98
N PRO A 689 5.89 50.86 39.73
CA PRO A 689 4.95 50.38 38.73
C PRO A 689 4.32 49.04 39.15
N LYS A 690 3.04 48.84 38.82
CA LYS A 690 2.33 47.58 39.04
C LYS A 690 1.55 47.19 37.81
N ILE A 691 1.67 45.94 37.39
CA ILE A 691 1.00 45.41 36.21
C ILE A 691 0.39 44.06 36.56
N ASP A 692 -0.92 43.90 36.34
CA ASP A 692 -1.65 42.62 36.43
C ASP A 692 -2.52 42.45 35.17
N PHE A 693 -2.19 41.47 34.34
CA PHE A 693 -3.02 41.10 33.21
C PHE A 693 -3.06 39.60 32.97
N SER A 694 -4.11 39.17 32.26
CA SER A 694 -4.18 37.83 31.70
C SER A 694 -4.14 37.88 30.19
N THR A 695 -3.52 36.86 29.58
CA THR A 695 -3.58 36.61 28.15
C THR A 695 -4.31 35.31 27.88
N ARG A 696 -5.00 35.25 26.75
CA ARG A 696 -5.67 34.05 26.26
C ARG A 696 -5.60 34.00 24.74
N LEU A 697 -5.12 32.88 24.23
CA LEU A 697 -5.02 32.60 22.80
C LEU A 697 -6.05 31.54 22.43
N PHE A 698 -6.93 31.87 21.49
CA PHE A 698 -7.90 30.94 20.93
C PHE A 698 -7.41 30.42 19.59
N ALA A 699 -7.42 29.10 19.42
CA ALA A 699 -7.30 28.45 18.13
C ALA A 699 -8.63 28.61 17.39
N GLY A 700 -8.67 29.52 16.42
CA GLY A 700 -9.91 30.01 15.82
C GLY A 700 -10.73 28.91 15.16
N LYS A 701 -10.07 28.05 14.36
CA LYS A 701 -10.71 26.94 13.64
C LYS A 701 -11.18 25.81 14.57
N GLN A 702 -10.44 25.55 15.64
CA GLN A 702 -10.72 24.49 16.60
C GLN A 702 -11.66 24.94 17.73
N ARG A 703 -11.88 26.26 17.89
CA ARG A 703 -12.67 26.88 18.97
C ARG A 703 -12.20 26.49 20.38
N GLN A 704 -10.89 26.30 20.53
CA GLN A 704 -10.25 25.87 21.78
C GLN A 704 -9.24 26.90 22.27
N VAL A 705 -8.99 26.92 23.58
CA VAL A 705 -7.94 27.76 24.17
C VAL A 705 -6.59 27.05 23.98
N ALA A 706 -5.72 27.64 23.16
CA ALA A 706 -4.36 27.14 22.95
C ALA A 706 -3.38 27.62 24.03
N TRP A 707 -3.67 28.78 24.63
CA TRP A 707 -2.86 29.35 25.71
C TRP A 707 -3.70 30.19 26.65
N TRP A 708 -3.33 30.16 27.93
CA TRP A 708 -3.76 31.13 28.91
C TRP A 708 -2.60 31.45 29.85
N SER A 709 -2.47 32.71 30.26
CA SER A 709 -1.55 33.08 31.33
C SER A 709 -2.08 34.21 32.18
N ARG A 710 -1.55 34.33 33.39
CA ARG A 710 -1.65 35.50 34.24
C ARG A 710 -0.26 35.99 34.61
N SER A 711 -0.01 37.27 34.40
CA SER A 711 1.24 37.95 34.73
C SER A 711 0.94 39.09 35.68
N TYR A 712 1.62 39.06 36.83
CA TYR A 712 1.61 40.08 37.86
C TYR A 712 3.04 40.36 38.30
N ALA A 713 3.43 41.63 38.30
CA ALA A 713 4.60 42.09 39.03
C ALA A 713 4.46 43.55 39.50
N SER A 714 5.29 43.87 40.47
CA SER A 714 5.47 45.19 41.06
C SER A 714 6.95 45.58 40.94
N GLY A 715 7.23 46.87 40.74
CA GLY A 715 8.59 47.37 40.50
C GLY A 715 9.55 47.16 41.68
N ASN A 716 8.98 46.91 42.86
CA ASN A 716 9.70 46.58 44.09
C ASN A 716 9.86 45.07 44.35
N ASP A 717 9.41 44.21 43.43
CA ASP A 717 9.58 42.76 43.59
C ASP A 717 11.06 42.38 43.41
N GLY A 718 11.62 41.59 44.34
CA GLY A 718 13.01 41.11 44.25
C GLY A 718 14.10 42.17 44.50
N VAL A 719 13.74 43.35 45.02
CA VAL A 719 14.71 44.44 45.30
C VAL A 719 15.64 44.08 46.46
N LEU A 720 16.95 44.15 46.20
CA LEU A 720 18.03 43.95 47.17
C LEU A 720 18.52 45.31 47.72
N PHE A 721 19.52 45.29 48.60
CA PHE A 721 20.14 46.51 49.16
C PHE A 721 20.54 47.51 48.07
N TYR A 722 20.35 48.81 48.34
CA TYR A 722 20.65 49.93 47.44
C TYR A 722 19.81 50.00 46.14
N ASP A 723 18.53 49.66 46.20
CA ASP A 723 17.60 49.65 45.05
C ASP A 723 18.05 48.69 43.91
N PHE A 724 18.98 47.77 44.15
CA PHE A 724 19.44 46.83 43.14
C PHE A 724 18.31 45.87 42.76
N GLY A 725 18.03 45.74 41.45
CA GLY A 725 16.91 44.94 40.93
C GLY A 725 15.56 45.68 40.84
N ARG A 726 15.48 46.96 41.25
CA ARG A 726 14.24 47.74 41.19
C ARG A 726 13.90 48.16 39.76
N VAL A 727 12.70 47.82 39.30
CA VAL A 727 12.17 48.27 38.00
C VAL A 727 11.33 49.52 38.20
N ARG A 728 11.77 50.63 37.62
CA ARG A 728 11.17 51.97 37.83
C ARG A 728 10.13 52.36 36.76
N SER A 729 10.11 51.63 35.65
CA SER A 729 9.24 51.87 34.48
C SER A 729 8.23 50.74 34.32
N ALA A 730 6.94 51.09 34.26
CA ALA A 730 5.89 50.14 33.88
C ALA A 730 6.13 49.59 32.46
N GLN A 731 6.68 50.39 31.55
CA GLN A 731 6.93 49.98 30.18
C GLN A 731 8.04 48.91 30.09
N VAL A 732 9.12 49.05 30.87
CA VAL A 732 10.19 48.04 30.93
C VAL A 732 9.64 46.72 31.50
N MET A 733 8.89 46.79 32.60
CA MET A 733 8.26 45.61 33.18
C MET A 733 7.31 44.91 32.19
N LEU A 734 6.53 45.69 31.44
CA LEU A 734 5.63 45.16 30.42
C LEU A 734 6.39 44.48 29.28
N ASP A 735 7.51 45.06 28.83
CA ASP A 735 8.38 44.46 27.81
C ASP A 735 8.96 43.11 28.31
N GLN A 736 9.44 43.05 29.55
CA GLN A 736 9.91 41.81 30.18
C GLN A 736 8.82 40.73 30.25
N MET A 737 7.61 41.10 30.68
CA MET A 737 6.48 40.17 30.80
C MET A 737 6.00 39.66 29.44
N THR A 738 5.85 40.56 28.46
CA THR A 738 5.34 40.21 27.14
C THR A 738 6.35 39.43 26.31
N THR A 739 7.64 39.72 26.48
CA THR A 739 8.71 38.93 25.89
C THR A 739 8.72 37.51 26.45
N ALA A 740 8.63 37.34 27.78
CA ALA A 740 8.52 36.03 28.39
C ALA A 740 7.30 35.24 27.89
N ILE A 741 6.15 35.89 27.73
CA ILE A 741 4.95 35.28 27.16
C ILE A 741 5.21 34.85 25.71
N SER A 742 5.83 35.70 24.88
CA SER A 742 6.13 35.37 23.47
C SER A 742 7.06 34.16 23.34
N GLU A 743 8.10 34.10 24.17
CA GLU A 743 9.07 33.01 24.23
C GLU A 743 8.43 31.71 24.73
N LEU A 744 7.53 31.76 25.71
CA LEU A 744 6.85 30.56 26.21
C LEU A 744 5.78 30.04 25.24
N LEU A 745 5.05 30.96 24.60
CA LEU A 745 4.03 30.66 23.60
C LEU A 745 4.62 29.94 22.39
N PHE A 746 5.72 30.47 21.86
CA PHE A 746 6.31 30.03 20.59
C PHE A 746 7.71 29.44 20.73
N LYS A 747 8.08 29.04 21.96
CA LYS A 747 9.39 28.48 22.34
C LYS A 747 9.99 27.70 21.18
N PRO A 748 11.13 28.14 20.61
CA PRO A 748 11.75 27.38 19.55
C PRO A 748 12.05 26.00 20.13
N GLN A 749 11.39 24.96 19.61
CA GLN A 749 12.02 23.65 19.65
C GLN A 749 13.38 23.88 19.01
N ARG A 750 14.48 23.61 19.74
CA ARG A 750 15.84 23.72 19.19
C ARG A 750 15.84 22.98 17.85
N ARG A 751 15.74 23.73 16.76
CA ARG A 751 15.97 23.20 15.42
C ARG A 751 17.47 23.06 15.36
N GLU A 752 17.95 21.84 15.53
CA GLU A 752 19.37 21.59 15.39
C GLU A 752 19.80 22.08 13.99
N PRO A 753 20.87 22.89 13.88
CA PRO A 753 21.44 23.18 12.58
C PRO A 753 21.81 21.84 11.95
N VAL A 754 21.18 21.51 10.82
CA VAL A 754 21.47 20.28 10.10
C VAL A 754 22.89 20.42 9.53
N SER A 755 23.87 19.82 10.21
CA SER A 755 25.23 19.73 9.69
C SER A 755 25.27 18.68 8.59
N TRP A 756 25.45 19.12 7.35
CA TRP A 756 25.69 18.21 6.23
C TRP A 756 27.16 17.82 6.24
N ALA A 757 27.48 16.65 6.80
CA ALA A 757 28.75 16.01 6.53
C ALA A 757 28.73 15.56 5.06
N GLY A 758 29.39 16.34 4.19
CA GLY A 758 29.51 16.04 2.78
C GLY A 758 30.12 14.66 2.58
N THR A 759 29.39 13.78 1.90
CA THR A 759 29.93 12.56 1.32
C THR A 759 30.64 12.95 0.03
N ARG A 760 31.96 12.77 0.02
CA ARG A 760 32.77 12.72 -1.20
C ARG A 760 32.45 11.47 -2.01
#